data_AF-A0A0M4M320-F1
#
_entry.id   AF-A0A0M4M320-F1
#
_cell.length_a   1.000
_cell.length_b   1.000
_cell.length_c   1.000
_cell.angle_alpha   90.00
_cell.angle_beta   90.00
_cell.angle_gamma   90.00
#
_symmetry.space_group_name_H-M   'P 1'
#
loop_
_entity.id
_entity.type
_entity.pdbx_description
1 polymer ?
#
loop_
_entity_poly.entity_id
_entity_poly.type
_entity_poly.pdbx_seq_one_letter_code
_entity_poly.pdbx_strand_id
1 'polypeptide(L)'
;MRFGKKGAGAVASITAAAALLACLVPVALADNGGGGSGEDGGGSGGGPTQTADVHWIYKDSWPATLDGMKTALSDAKVRLSSDLANGQNQFVNMNKTLSDAIDECQRSYTGEGNADCRLVAVGYVRLADGSFNGSYVSSNAKNRWEAQWKAEAKGDYTYQGQKYSTSTTWKDKLGTRSVDSLAQESIDSNPNASFRVIVLAQNQPPVDYKLNVTTSHKQKTDMQVGSTDPIGDVIHADNGGSAIRETLNGTAIIHYENGPYLPAKSVSKPISFPSNGDTQLDDLASPKDFGMEHWAEGTYWIDIQVPKQGRMQAAVDTADRDPAESWKVSSVPPEPPVKKIEDGVSADRMTNRTTITYGTGRGGYEMRFRDVIEPNGVEYSVDNYRLIDRIDGNRDVSGEFEINWDKASNTVSAARSADKGEMPMDHVYEFSFDVTVSKPSDFQQVKDHAWGKWNHEPEADAGKKQFDTWRPNPDKSWIRLNAKGQWEAVIDPKETNRTGADDMTLLDGDRVASVVNGTIAKNLIQAPETLTLTDDWSAADYLFDADDKSKIKVYEADAGTDRESSVTDIANHGRDVTDQWTITMEGTTVTATAGRAYREGLKGLKTAKQVTLLIPGKAAYANGKGAGQVRDDFGKQASNVKVFSMSSIPTAIRSRIRRCPTSNSRPSGFDTTFSSTPTVAKVEKGVALVVRRDKYFSALRATFKTFVRSVFESSARFFVTAA
;
A
#
# COMPACT_ATOMS: atom_id res chain seq x y z
N MET A 1 -39.65 -1.70 3.00
CA MET A 1 -41.03 -1.94 2.51
C MET A 1 -41.32 -3.44 2.56
N ARG A 2 -42.43 -3.81 3.23
CA ARG A 2 -43.29 -5.03 3.19
C ARG A 2 -42.66 -6.45 3.13
N PHE A 3 -43.24 -7.52 3.71
CA PHE A 3 -44.06 -7.83 4.90
C PHE A 3 -44.49 -9.32 4.78
N GLY A 4 -44.52 -10.07 5.89
CA GLY A 4 -45.31 -11.32 6.07
C GLY A 4 -44.74 -12.24 7.17
N LYS A 5 -45.08 -12.11 8.47
CA LYS A 5 -46.19 -12.75 9.26
C LYS A 5 -46.15 -14.30 9.25
N LYS A 6 -46.25 -15.08 10.35
CA LYS A 6 -46.74 -14.94 11.75
C LYS A 6 -46.32 -16.20 12.57
N GLY A 7 -46.31 -16.09 13.91
CA GLY A 7 -46.42 -17.21 14.88
C GLY A 7 -45.57 -16.98 16.15
N ALA A 8 -46.06 -16.30 17.18
CA ALA A 8 -46.83 -16.78 18.35
C ALA A 8 -45.93 -17.24 19.51
N GLY A 9 -46.08 -16.57 20.67
CA GLY A 9 -45.10 -16.52 21.76
C GLY A 9 -45.05 -17.71 22.72
N ALA A 10 -44.07 -17.66 23.63
CA ALA A 10 -44.18 -18.11 25.01
C ALA A 10 -43.03 -17.48 25.84
N VAL A 11 -43.40 -16.67 26.84
CA VAL A 11 -42.52 -16.15 27.89
C VAL A 11 -42.82 -16.99 29.13
N ALA A 12 -41.81 -17.62 29.73
CA ALA A 12 -41.95 -18.41 30.94
C ALA A 12 -41.28 -17.70 32.12
N SER A 13 -42.10 -16.95 32.85
CA SER A 13 -41.88 -16.50 34.23
C SER A 13 -42.23 -17.65 35.20
N ILE A 14 -41.38 -17.92 36.19
CA ILE A 14 -41.68 -18.88 37.27
C ILE A 14 -41.85 -18.09 38.57
N THR A 15 -43.05 -18.13 39.14
CA THR A 15 -43.30 -17.74 40.54
C THR A 15 -44.46 -18.57 41.13
N ALA A 16 -44.13 -19.25 42.23
CA ALA A 16 -44.94 -19.58 43.42
C ALA A 16 -46.12 -20.59 43.42
N ALA A 17 -46.00 -21.50 44.41
CA ALA A 17 -47.01 -22.14 45.29
C ALA A 17 -47.88 -23.28 44.69
N ALA A 18 -48.30 -24.36 45.39
CA ALA A 18 -48.37 -24.68 46.82
C ALA A 18 -48.53 -26.21 47.09
N ALA A 19 -48.12 -26.62 48.30
CA ALA A 19 -48.76 -27.56 49.26
C ALA A 19 -49.05 -29.06 48.92
N LEU A 20 -48.49 -29.96 49.73
CA LEU A 20 -49.14 -30.91 50.70
C LEU A 20 -48.15 -32.05 51.05
N LEU A 21 -48.20 -32.80 52.16
CA LEU A 21 -48.39 -32.62 53.61
C LEU A 21 -48.13 -34.04 54.21
N ALA A 22 -47.63 -34.13 55.46
CA ALA A 22 -47.50 -35.33 56.33
C ALA A 22 -46.42 -36.38 55.95
N CYS A 23 -45.64 -37.01 56.82
CA CYS A 23 -45.79 -37.33 58.26
C CYS A 23 -44.47 -37.15 59.01
N LEU A 24 -44.51 -36.43 60.14
CA LEU A 24 -43.50 -36.52 61.19
C LEU A 24 -43.88 -37.68 62.11
N VAL A 25 -42.97 -38.63 62.31
CA VAL A 25 -43.02 -39.61 63.40
C VAL A 25 -41.96 -39.17 64.42
N PRO A 26 -42.31 -38.99 65.70
CA PRO A 26 -41.31 -38.69 66.72
C PRO A 26 -40.56 -39.98 67.07
N VAL A 27 -39.25 -40.02 66.79
CA VAL A 27 -38.37 -40.98 67.46
C VAL A 27 -38.00 -40.37 68.81
N ALA A 28 -38.68 -40.86 69.85
CA ALA A 28 -38.23 -40.75 71.21
C ALA A 28 -36.89 -41.48 71.34
N LEU A 29 -35.83 -40.78 71.72
CA LEU A 29 -34.64 -41.42 72.26
C LEU A 29 -34.91 -41.70 73.74
N ALA A 30 -35.10 -42.99 74.00
CA ALA A 30 -35.29 -43.56 75.33
C ALA A 30 -34.05 -43.35 76.19
N ASP A 31 -34.30 -42.85 77.39
CA ASP A 31 -33.47 -43.01 78.57
C ASP A 31 -33.32 -44.52 78.85
N ASN A 32 -32.08 -45.02 78.80
CA ASN A 32 -31.72 -46.35 79.28
C ASN A 32 -30.40 -46.22 80.03
N GLY A 33 -30.51 -46.12 81.34
CA GLY A 33 -29.40 -46.37 82.25
C GLY A 33 -28.98 -47.84 82.25
N GLY A 34 -27.80 -48.08 82.82
CA GLY A 34 -27.37 -49.40 83.28
C GLY A 34 -25.99 -49.81 82.81
N GLY A 35 -24.98 -49.60 83.66
CA GLY A 35 -23.64 -50.14 83.46
C GLY A 35 -22.68 -49.65 84.53
N GLY A 36 -22.83 -50.16 85.75
CA GLY A 36 -21.99 -49.80 86.89
C GLY A 36 -20.52 -50.21 86.72
N SER A 37 -19.64 -49.42 87.31
CA SER A 37 -18.33 -49.87 87.78
C SER A 37 -18.27 -49.55 89.26
N GLY A 38 -18.17 -50.59 90.09
CA GLY A 38 -17.79 -50.45 91.48
C GLY A 38 -16.28 -50.28 91.54
N GLU A 39 -15.82 -49.33 92.34
CA GLU A 39 -14.64 -49.46 93.18
C GLU A 39 -14.62 -48.31 94.19
N ASP A 40 -14.44 -48.71 95.44
CA ASP A 40 -14.53 -47.90 96.65
C ASP A 40 -13.41 -46.87 96.78
N GLY A 41 -13.66 -45.81 97.57
CA GLY A 41 -12.59 -44.98 98.13
C GLY A 41 -13.06 -43.61 98.59
N GLY A 42 -13.49 -43.50 99.85
CA GLY A 42 -13.90 -42.24 100.46
C GLY A 42 -12.77 -41.24 100.70
N GLY A 43 -13.14 -39.96 100.84
CA GLY A 43 -12.23 -38.90 101.31
C GLY A 43 -12.76 -37.50 101.06
N SER A 44 -13.14 -36.82 102.15
CA SER A 44 -13.64 -35.44 102.23
C SER A 44 -12.86 -34.38 101.46
N GLY A 45 -13.59 -33.42 100.89
CA GLY A 45 -13.05 -32.14 100.42
C GLY A 45 -13.99 -31.46 99.42
N GLY A 46 -15.02 -30.76 99.91
CA GLY A 46 -16.01 -30.07 99.08
C GLY A 46 -15.42 -28.93 98.26
N GLY A 47 -14.96 -29.23 97.06
CA GLY A 47 -15.16 -28.40 95.87
C GLY A 47 -16.35 -28.95 95.09
N PRO A 48 -17.02 -28.17 94.21
CA PRO A 48 -18.21 -28.66 93.51
C PRO A 48 -17.84 -29.82 92.58
N THR A 49 -18.01 -31.05 93.05
CA THR A 49 -18.14 -32.25 92.23
C THR A 49 -19.50 -32.22 91.57
N GLN A 50 -19.64 -31.38 90.55
CA GLN A 50 -20.77 -31.44 89.63
C GLN A 50 -20.32 -32.27 88.44
N THR A 51 -21.12 -33.28 88.06
CA THR A 51 -20.93 -34.04 86.83
C THR A 51 -20.98 -33.06 85.66
N ALA A 52 -19.80 -32.63 85.23
CA ALA A 52 -19.60 -31.74 84.12
C ALA A 52 -19.10 -32.56 82.94
N ASP A 53 -19.81 -32.45 81.82
CA ASP A 53 -19.46 -33.13 80.57
C ASP A 53 -18.87 -32.13 79.58
N VAL A 54 -18.05 -32.62 78.66
CA VAL A 54 -17.45 -31.80 77.60
C VAL A 54 -18.24 -31.98 76.32
N HIS A 55 -18.38 -30.90 75.56
CA HIS A 55 -19.08 -30.91 74.28
C HIS A 55 -18.38 -30.01 73.27
N TRP A 56 -18.56 -30.33 72.00
CA TRP A 56 -18.15 -29.56 70.84
C TRP A 56 -19.36 -29.14 70.02
N ILE A 57 -19.26 -27.99 69.39
CA ILE A 57 -20.21 -27.55 68.36
C ILE A 57 -19.36 -27.19 67.16
N TYR A 58 -19.71 -27.74 66.01
CA TYR A 58 -19.07 -27.44 64.75
C TYR A 58 -20.04 -26.75 63.80
N LYS A 59 -19.64 -25.58 63.29
CA LYS A 59 -20.38 -24.84 62.25
C LYS A 59 -19.44 -23.84 61.60
N ASP A 60 -19.34 -23.91 60.28
CA ASP A 60 -18.46 -23.03 59.53
C ASP A 60 -19.15 -21.72 59.11
N SER A 61 -19.56 -20.91 60.10
CA SER A 61 -20.26 -19.64 59.80
C SER A 61 -20.24 -18.58 60.91
N TRP A 62 -19.56 -18.82 62.05
CA TRP A 62 -19.52 -17.81 63.10
C TRP A 62 -18.36 -16.81 62.87
N PRO A 63 -18.58 -15.51 63.13
CA PRO A 63 -17.49 -14.54 63.13
C PRO A 63 -16.51 -14.87 64.26
N ALA A 64 -15.20 -14.74 64.02
CA ALA A 64 -14.17 -14.93 65.04
C ALA A 64 -14.14 -13.75 66.03
N THR A 65 -15.20 -13.62 66.82
CA THR A 65 -15.43 -12.55 67.79
C THR A 65 -16.06 -13.12 69.07
N LEU A 66 -16.04 -12.35 70.15
CA LEU A 66 -16.72 -12.73 71.40
C LEU A 66 -18.22 -13.00 71.18
N ASP A 67 -18.89 -12.18 70.36
CA ASP A 67 -20.30 -12.38 70.06
C ASP A 67 -20.52 -13.65 69.22
N GLY A 68 -19.61 -13.97 68.29
CA GLY A 68 -19.62 -15.25 67.59
C GLY A 68 -19.52 -16.46 68.52
N MET A 69 -18.66 -16.41 69.55
CA MET A 69 -18.58 -17.47 70.57
C MET A 69 -19.87 -17.58 71.38
N LYS A 70 -20.48 -16.45 71.78
CA LYS A 70 -21.76 -16.43 72.49
C LYS A 70 -22.89 -17.02 71.64
N THR A 71 -22.93 -16.66 70.35
CA THR A 71 -23.88 -17.24 69.39
C THR A 71 -23.68 -18.74 69.24
N ALA A 72 -22.44 -19.22 69.15
CA ALA A 72 -22.17 -20.66 69.08
C ALA A 72 -22.73 -21.41 70.32
N LEU A 73 -22.45 -20.91 71.52
CA LEU A 73 -22.99 -21.50 72.77
C LEU A 73 -24.53 -21.44 72.82
N SER A 74 -25.11 -20.33 72.36
CA SER A 74 -26.57 -20.16 72.27
C SER A 74 -27.20 -21.11 71.24
N ASP A 75 -26.57 -21.33 70.09
CA ASP A 75 -27.02 -22.29 69.05
C ASP A 75 -27.11 -23.71 69.63
N ALA A 76 -26.23 -24.05 70.58
CA ALA A 76 -26.24 -25.32 71.32
C ALA A 76 -27.15 -25.31 72.56
N LYS A 77 -27.93 -24.26 72.78
CA LYS A 77 -28.84 -24.09 73.92
C LYS A 77 -28.12 -24.14 75.28
N VAL A 78 -26.90 -23.61 75.33
CA VAL A 78 -26.07 -23.52 76.55
C VAL A 78 -26.26 -22.15 77.18
N ARG A 79 -26.57 -22.12 78.47
CA ARG A 79 -26.70 -20.86 79.21
C ARG A 79 -25.33 -20.37 79.66
N LEU A 80 -24.85 -19.28 79.07
CA LEU A 80 -23.62 -18.62 79.53
C LEU A 80 -23.86 -17.96 80.89
N SER A 81 -22.96 -18.18 81.84
CA SER A 81 -23.01 -17.53 83.15
C SER A 81 -22.88 -16.00 83.02
N SER A 82 -23.59 -15.25 83.86
CA SER A 82 -23.65 -13.78 83.76
C SER A 82 -22.30 -13.10 84.03
N ASP A 83 -21.44 -13.71 84.82
CA ASP A 83 -20.07 -13.25 85.08
C ASP A 83 -19.13 -13.46 83.87
N LEU A 84 -19.56 -14.21 82.85
CA LEU A 84 -18.86 -14.38 81.57
C LEU A 84 -19.39 -13.47 80.45
N ALA A 85 -20.29 -12.52 80.74
CA ALA A 85 -20.87 -11.62 79.74
C ALA A 85 -19.81 -10.84 78.94
N ASN A 86 -18.67 -10.51 79.57
CA ASN A 86 -17.55 -9.80 78.95
C ASN A 86 -16.45 -10.74 78.38
N GLY A 87 -16.69 -12.05 78.36
CA GLY A 87 -15.79 -13.06 77.79
C GLY A 87 -14.68 -13.56 78.72
N GLN A 88 -14.69 -13.20 80.00
CA GLN A 88 -13.73 -13.71 80.99
C GLN A 88 -14.28 -13.65 82.42
N ASN A 89 -13.87 -14.59 83.26
CA ASN A 89 -14.02 -14.57 84.71
C ASN A 89 -12.75 -15.15 85.36
N GLN A 90 -12.78 -15.44 86.67
CA GLN A 90 -11.62 -15.99 87.39
C GLN A 90 -11.24 -17.43 86.98
N PHE A 91 -12.08 -18.14 86.22
CA PHE A 91 -11.89 -19.54 85.85
C PHE A 91 -11.55 -19.75 84.38
N VAL A 92 -12.00 -18.85 83.49
CA VAL A 92 -11.76 -18.95 82.05
C VAL A 92 -11.65 -17.56 81.41
N ASN A 93 -10.77 -17.44 80.42
CA ASN A 93 -10.64 -16.25 79.58
C ASN A 93 -10.88 -16.61 78.12
N MET A 94 -12.14 -16.52 77.68
CA MET A 94 -12.54 -16.86 76.32
C MET A 94 -11.92 -15.91 75.29
N ASN A 95 -11.77 -14.62 75.64
CA ASN A 95 -11.15 -13.63 74.76
C ASN A 95 -9.69 -13.99 74.46
N LYS A 96 -8.93 -14.43 75.47
CA LYS A 96 -7.54 -14.89 75.29
C LYS A 96 -7.49 -16.15 74.42
N THR A 97 -8.36 -17.13 74.68
CA THR A 97 -8.45 -18.35 73.87
C THR A 97 -8.76 -18.04 72.40
N LEU A 98 -9.65 -17.08 72.14
CA LEU A 98 -9.97 -16.64 70.77
C LEU A 98 -8.81 -15.89 70.12
N SER A 99 -8.17 -14.97 70.84
CA SER A 99 -7.01 -14.21 70.33
C SER A 99 -5.87 -15.15 69.92
N ASP A 100 -5.54 -16.13 70.76
CA ASP A 100 -4.47 -17.10 70.47
C ASP A 100 -4.77 -17.92 69.22
N ALA A 101 -6.04 -18.32 69.05
CA ALA A 101 -6.48 -19.04 67.87
C ALA A 101 -6.40 -18.17 66.61
N ILE A 102 -6.80 -16.89 66.68
CA ILE A 102 -6.70 -15.94 65.57
C ILE A 102 -5.23 -15.72 65.17
N ASP A 103 -4.33 -15.52 66.15
CA ASP A 103 -2.90 -15.35 65.91
C ASP A 103 -2.30 -16.57 65.21
N GLU A 104 -2.71 -17.78 65.60
CA GLU A 104 -2.30 -19.00 64.94
C GLU A 104 -2.84 -19.12 63.51
N CYS A 105 -4.11 -18.78 63.29
CA CYS A 105 -4.70 -18.73 61.95
C CYS A 105 -3.93 -17.76 61.03
N GLN A 106 -3.64 -16.54 61.50
CA GLN A 106 -2.84 -15.56 60.78
C GLN A 106 -1.43 -16.07 60.46
N ARG A 107 -0.78 -16.72 61.42
CA ARG A 107 0.57 -17.29 61.25
C ARG A 107 0.60 -18.47 60.28
N SER A 108 -0.47 -19.28 60.23
CA SER A 108 -0.58 -20.42 59.30
C SER A 108 -0.93 -19.99 57.86
N TYR A 109 -1.61 -18.85 57.69
CA TYR A 109 -2.20 -18.41 56.44
C TYR A 109 -1.19 -18.31 55.28
N THR A 110 -1.55 -18.91 54.15
CA THR A 110 -0.70 -19.01 52.94
C THR A 110 -1.06 -18.05 51.82
N GLY A 111 -2.15 -17.27 51.93
CA GLY A 111 -2.54 -16.28 50.93
C GLY A 111 -1.95 -14.89 51.17
N GLU A 112 -2.29 -13.94 50.29
CA GLU A 112 -1.92 -12.53 50.43
C GLU A 112 -3.00 -11.76 51.22
N GLY A 113 -2.60 -10.71 51.94
CA GLY A 113 -3.51 -9.89 52.74
C GLY A 113 -3.91 -10.53 54.08
N ASN A 114 -5.06 -10.14 54.62
CA ASN A 114 -5.55 -10.63 55.90
C ASN A 114 -6.06 -12.07 55.78
N ALA A 115 -5.85 -12.88 56.82
CA ALA A 115 -6.31 -14.27 56.85
C ALA A 115 -7.84 -14.39 57.00
N ASP A 116 -8.52 -13.29 57.39
CA ASP A 116 -9.96 -13.21 57.64
C ASP A 116 -10.48 -14.44 58.40
N CYS A 117 -9.86 -14.65 59.57
CA CYS A 117 -10.09 -15.83 60.40
C CYS A 117 -11.56 -15.94 60.82
N ARG A 118 -12.08 -17.17 60.75
CA ARG A 118 -13.48 -17.51 61.02
C ARG A 118 -13.56 -18.62 62.05
N LEU A 119 -14.53 -18.53 62.96
CA LEU A 119 -14.73 -19.50 64.03
C LEU A 119 -15.54 -20.69 63.51
N VAL A 120 -14.97 -21.89 63.60
CA VAL A 120 -15.60 -23.13 63.10
C VAL A 120 -16.03 -24.10 64.16
N ALA A 121 -15.34 -24.10 65.31
CA ALA A 121 -15.66 -25.01 66.38
C ALA A 121 -15.50 -24.34 67.73
N VAL A 122 -16.39 -24.67 68.65
CA VAL A 122 -16.34 -24.27 70.05
C VAL A 122 -16.46 -25.52 70.90
N GLY A 123 -15.44 -25.78 71.73
CA GLY A 123 -15.46 -26.81 72.76
C GLY A 123 -15.72 -26.15 74.12
N TYR A 124 -16.65 -26.67 74.90
CA TYR A 124 -16.99 -26.14 76.22
C TYR A 124 -17.36 -27.25 77.21
N VAL A 125 -17.22 -26.95 78.50
CA VAL A 125 -17.72 -27.80 79.58
C VAL A 125 -19.15 -27.40 79.91
N ARG A 126 -20.06 -28.37 80.00
CA ARG A 126 -21.46 -28.15 80.35
C ARG A 126 -21.76 -28.75 81.72
N LEU A 127 -22.33 -27.94 82.59
CA LEU A 127 -22.86 -28.41 83.88
C LEU A 127 -24.18 -29.14 83.69
N ALA A 128 -24.57 -29.95 84.68
CA ALA A 128 -25.84 -30.68 84.67
C ALA A 128 -27.08 -29.76 84.55
N ASP A 129 -26.98 -28.50 85.00
CA ASP A 129 -28.03 -27.47 84.84
C ASP A 129 -28.09 -26.86 83.42
N GLY A 130 -27.24 -27.35 82.51
CA GLY A 130 -27.14 -26.91 81.13
C GLY A 130 -26.35 -25.61 80.92
N SER A 131 -25.70 -25.08 81.96
CA SER A 131 -24.93 -23.84 81.88
C SER A 131 -23.42 -24.05 81.68
N PHE A 132 -22.74 -23.00 81.22
CA PHE A 132 -21.28 -22.89 81.18
C PHE A 132 -20.84 -21.67 82.01
N ASN A 133 -19.98 -21.90 83.00
CA ASN A 133 -19.45 -20.88 83.92
C ASN A 133 -17.92 -20.89 84.04
N GLY A 134 -17.22 -21.59 83.14
CA GLY A 134 -15.77 -21.79 83.20
C GLY A 134 -15.31 -23.01 84.01
N SER A 135 -16.25 -23.84 84.51
CA SER A 135 -15.93 -25.13 85.15
C SER A 135 -15.10 -26.03 84.24
N TYR A 136 -14.16 -26.78 84.82
CA TYR A 136 -13.28 -27.70 84.10
C TYR A 136 -13.58 -29.17 84.45
N VAL A 137 -13.11 -30.10 83.62
CA VAL A 137 -13.17 -31.54 83.90
C VAL A 137 -11.78 -32.02 84.31
N SER A 138 -11.65 -32.64 85.49
CA SER A 138 -10.35 -33.03 86.07
C SER A 138 -9.96 -34.48 85.80
N SER A 139 -10.93 -35.38 85.62
CA SER A 139 -10.68 -36.82 85.44
C SER A 139 -10.79 -37.23 83.98
N ASN A 140 -9.75 -37.85 83.44
CA ASN A 140 -9.73 -38.41 82.08
C ASN A 140 -10.09 -37.38 80.97
N ALA A 141 -9.77 -36.10 81.21
CA ALA A 141 -10.24 -34.97 80.41
C ALA A 141 -9.86 -35.09 78.93
N LYS A 142 -8.61 -35.49 78.64
CA LYS A 142 -8.13 -35.74 77.27
C LYS A 142 -9.02 -36.73 76.52
N ASN A 143 -9.21 -37.93 77.08
CA ASN A 143 -10.01 -38.98 76.45
C ASN A 143 -11.49 -38.56 76.30
N ARG A 144 -12.04 -37.78 77.24
CA ARG A 144 -13.40 -37.23 77.13
C ARG A 144 -13.50 -36.24 75.97
N TRP A 145 -12.56 -35.30 75.84
CA TRP A 145 -12.53 -34.35 74.73
C TRP A 145 -12.38 -35.04 73.37
N GLU A 146 -11.50 -36.05 73.27
CA GLU A 146 -11.30 -36.82 72.04
C GLU A 146 -12.52 -37.66 71.68
N ALA A 147 -13.15 -38.31 72.65
CA ALA A 147 -14.37 -39.10 72.45
C ALA A 147 -15.52 -38.21 71.95
N GLN A 148 -15.67 -37.03 72.53
CA GLN A 148 -16.74 -36.10 72.16
C GLN A 148 -16.47 -35.42 70.81
N TRP A 149 -15.22 -35.04 70.51
CA TRP A 149 -14.87 -34.58 69.15
C TRP A 149 -15.25 -35.63 68.10
N LYS A 150 -14.85 -36.89 68.33
CA LYS A 150 -15.20 -38.01 67.44
C LYS A 150 -16.70 -38.20 67.30
N ALA A 151 -17.50 -37.93 68.33
CA ALA A 151 -18.95 -38.10 68.30
C ALA A 151 -19.68 -36.93 67.61
N GLU A 152 -19.25 -35.70 67.88
CA GLU A 152 -20.03 -34.48 67.59
C GLU A 152 -19.54 -33.71 66.37
N ALA A 153 -18.28 -33.89 65.94
CA ALA A 153 -17.73 -33.22 64.75
C ALA A 153 -17.99 -33.97 63.43
N LYS A 154 -18.89 -34.97 63.41
CA LYS A 154 -19.17 -35.80 62.23
C LYS A 154 -20.09 -35.12 61.22
N GLY A 155 -19.68 -35.08 59.96
CA GLY A 155 -20.55 -34.67 58.85
C GLY A 155 -19.78 -34.16 57.64
N ASP A 156 -20.52 -33.94 56.55
CA ASP A 156 -20.05 -33.17 55.41
C ASP A 156 -20.45 -31.71 55.61
N TYR A 157 -19.46 -30.83 55.63
CA TYR A 157 -19.63 -29.39 55.75
C TYR A 157 -19.43 -28.74 54.39
N THR A 158 -19.90 -27.50 54.24
CA THR A 158 -19.73 -26.74 53.00
C THR A 158 -19.19 -25.36 53.31
N TYR A 159 -18.12 -24.97 52.63
CA TYR A 159 -17.52 -23.64 52.73
C TYR A 159 -17.22 -23.12 51.32
N GLN A 160 -17.72 -21.93 50.99
CA GLN A 160 -17.64 -21.33 49.65
C GLN A 160 -18.02 -22.32 48.51
N GLY A 161 -19.06 -23.14 48.73
CA GLY A 161 -19.55 -24.12 47.77
C GLY A 161 -18.75 -25.44 47.69
N GLN A 162 -17.61 -25.55 48.38
CA GLN A 162 -16.83 -26.78 48.46
C GLN A 162 -17.25 -27.63 49.66
N LYS A 163 -17.50 -28.92 49.41
CA LYS A 163 -17.78 -29.89 50.48
C LYS A 163 -16.48 -30.39 51.11
N TYR A 164 -16.46 -30.52 52.43
CA TYR A 164 -15.32 -31.05 53.16
C TYR A 164 -15.76 -31.75 54.45
N SER A 165 -14.90 -32.63 54.98
CA SER A 165 -15.02 -33.23 56.31
C SER A 165 -13.97 -32.62 57.26
N THR A 166 -14.13 -32.75 58.58
CA THR A 166 -13.10 -32.30 59.53
C THR A 166 -11.74 -32.99 59.36
N SER A 167 -11.73 -34.17 58.72
CA SER A 167 -10.52 -34.91 58.36
C SER A 167 -9.85 -34.45 57.06
N THR A 168 -10.48 -33.54 56.30
CA THR A 168 -9.91 -33.00 55.07
C THR A 168 -8.62 -32.26 55.39
N THR A 169 -7.52 -32.72 54.78
CA THR A 169 -6.18 -32.18 55.07
C THR A 169 -5.83 -31.04 54.13
N TRP A 170 -4.98 -30.13 54.62
CA TRP A 170 -4.39 -29.05 53.84
C TRP A 170 -2.96 -28.79 54.27
N LYS A 171 -2.18 -28.20 53.35
CA LYS A 171 -0.87 -27.65 53.68
C LYS A 171 -0.98 -26.16 53.95
N ASP A 172 -0.46 -25.74 55.09
CA ASP A 172 -0.27 -24.34 55.46
C ASP A 172 1.19 -24.09 55.90
N LYS A 173 1.51 -22.89 56.38
CA LYS A 173 2.89 -22.53 56.79
C LYS A 173 3.42 -23.37 57.97
N LEU A 174 2.53 -24.00 58.74
CA LEU A 174 2.85 -24.78 59.93
C LEU A 174 2.88 -26.29 59.66
N GLY A 175 2.45 -26.74 58.47
CA GLY A 175 2.57 -28.12 58.03
C GLY A 175 1.29 -28.64 57.36
N THR A 176 1.10 -29.96 57.42
CA THR A 176 -0.14 -30.60 56.99
C THR A 176 -1.11 -30.66 58.16
N ARG A 177 -2.27 -30.01 58.05
CA ARG A 177 -3.27 -29.90 59.11
C ARG A 177 -4.65 -30.30 58.61
N SER A 178 -5.54 -30.60 59.53
CA SER A 178 -6.98 -30.78 59.30
C SER A 178 -7.73 -30.18 60.50
N VAL A 179 -9.04 -30.01 60.40
CA VAL A 179 -9.81 -29.56 61.58
C VAL A 179 -9.65 -30.58 62.72
N ASP A 180 -9.59 -31.88 62.40
CA ASP A 180 -9.29 -32.94 63.37
C ASP A 180 -7.92 -32.74 64.03
N SER A 181 -6.89 -32.37 63.26
CA SER A 181 -5.56 -32.10 63.83
C SER A 181 -5.58 -30.85 64.70
N LEU A 182 -6.29 -29.78 64.32
CA LEU A 182 -6.44 -28.58 65.15
C LEU A 182 -7.16 -28.88 66.47
N ALA A 183 -8.21 -29.70 66.43
CA ALA A 183 -8.91 -30.15 67.62
C ALA A 183 -7.97 -30.95 68.53
N GLN A 184 -7.22 -31.90 67.95
CA GLN A 184 -6.27 -32.73 68.68
C GLN A 184 -5.14 -31.90 69.30
N GLU A 185 -4.55 -30.96 68.54
CA GLU A 185 -3.51 -30.04 69.01
C GLU A 185 -4.02 -29.15 70.14
N SER A 186 -5.26 -28.64 70.04
CA SER A 186 -5.90 -27.92 71.15
C SER A 186 -6.01 -28.80 72.39
N ILE A 187 -6.51 -30.04 72.25
CA ILE A 187 -6.67 -30.99 73.36
C ILE A 187 -5.32 -31.29 74.02
N ASP A 188 -4.29 -31.57 73.22
CA ASP A 188 -2.95 -31.91 73.69
C ASP A 188 -2.25 -30.73 74.36
N SER A 189 -2.48 -29.50 73.90
CA SER A 189 -1.86 -28.29 74.46
C SER A 189 -2.30 -28.02 75.92
N ASN A 190 -3.56 -28.33 76.26
CA ASN A 190 -4.07 -28.19 77.62
C ASN A 190 -5.31 -29.08 77.82
N PRO A 191 -5.15 -30.35 78.28
CA PRO A 191 -6.28 -31.28 78.44
C PRO A 191 -7.39 -30.81 79.38
N ASN A 192 -7.06 -29.99 80.38
CA ASN A 192 -7.97 -29.53 81.43
C ASN A 192 -8.68 -28.21 81.09
N ALA A 193 -8.46 -27.64 79.90
CA ALA A 193 -9.13 -26.41 79.50
C ALA A 193 -10.66 -26.56 79.54
N SER A 194 -11.35 -25.59 80.14
CA SER A 194 -12.82 -25.54 80.22
C SER A 194 -13.48 -25.03 78.93
N PHE A 195 -12.69 -24.41 78.05
CA PHE A 195 -13.14 -23.80 76.81
C PHE A 195 -12.06 -23.90 75.72
N ARG A 196 -12.49 -24.11 74.48
CA ARG A 196 -11.65 -24.29 73.29
C ARG A 196 -12.31 -23.66 72.09
N VAL A 197 -11.51 -23.16 71.16
CA VAL A 197 -12.00 -22.74 69.85
C VAL A 197 -11.09 -23.25 68.75
N ILE A 198 -11.67 -23.47 67.57
CA ILE A 198 -10.93 -23.70 66.34
C ILE A 198 -11.34 -22.60 65.38
N VAL A 199 -10.36 -21.90 64.83
CA VAL A 199 -10.55 -20.90 63.79
C VAL A 199 -9.78 -21.33 62.55
N LEU A 200 -10.35 -21.06 61.38
CA LEU A 200 -9.71 -21.33 60.10
C LEU A 200 -9.52 -20.02 59.34
N ALA A 201 -8.50 -19.95 58.49
CA ALA A 201 -8.33 -18.85 57.56
C ALA A 201 -9.33 -18.95 56.40
N GLN A 202 -9.52 -17.85 55.68
CA GLN A 202 -10.46 -17.77 54.57
C GLN A 202 -10.21 -18.76 53.41
N ASN A 203 -8.99 -19.28 53.26
CA ASN A 203 -8.60 -20.26 52.25
C ASN A 203 -8.51 -21.70 52.81
N GLN A 204 -8.92 -21.89 54.07
CA GLN A 204 -8.99 -23.17 54.76
C GLN A 204 -10.47 -23.50 55.02
N PRO A 205 -10.88 -24.78 54.98
CA PRO A 205 -10.18 -25.85 54.27
C PRO A 205 -10.01 -25.44 52.78
N PRO A 206 -9.10 -26.09 52.02
CA PRO A 206 -8.71 -25.66 50.68
C PRO A 206 -9.93 -25.42 49.79
N VAL A 207 -10.06 -24.18 49.36
CA VAL A 207 -11.07 -23.74 48.40
C VAL A 207 -10.35 -23.20 47.19
N ASP A 208 -10.63 -23.79 46.03
CA ASP A 208 -10.15 -23.30 44.75
C ASP A 208 -11.20 -22.36 44.15
N TYR A 209 -10.76 -21.28 43.51
CA TYR A 209 -11.64 -20.33 42.83
C TYR A 209 -11.54 -20.44 41.31
N LYS A 210 -12.64 -20.13 40.62
CA LYS A 210 -12.64 -20.04 39.16
C LYS A 210 -12.15 -18.65 38.76
N LEU A 211 -11.01 -18.59 38.09
CA LEU A 211 -10.52 -17.36 37.48
C LEU A 211 -11.16 -17.18 36.11
N ASN A 212 -11.68 -15.97 35.85
CA ASN A 212 -11.99 -15.50 34.52
C ASN A 212 -11.04 -14.35 34.18
N VAL A 213 -10.44 -14.39 33.00
CA VAL A 213 -9.60 -13.32 32.47
C VAL A 213 -10.19 -12.88 31.15
N THR A 214 -10.45 -11.59 31.03
CA THR A 214 -10.73 -10.93 29.77
C THR A 214 -9.78 -9.76 29.60
N THR A 215 -9.54 -9.36 28.37
CA THR A 215 -8.64 -8.25 28.04
C THR A 215 -9.40 -7.13 27.35
N SER A 216 -8.76 -5.96 27.28
CA SER A 216 -9.27 -4.82 26.55
C SER A 216 -8.10 -4.02 26.02
N HIS A 217 -7.76 -4.35 24.78
CA HIS A 217 -6.73 -3.67 24.02
C HIS A 217 -6.91 -2.14 24.06
N LYS A 218 -5.84 -1.43 24.41
CA LYS A 218 -5.89 0.03 24.60
C LYS A 218 -5.90 0.81 23.27
N GLN A 219 -5.32 0.30 22.19
CA GLN A 219 -5.38 1.01 20.91
C GLN A 219 -6.70 0.75 20.19
N LYS A 220 -7.53 1.80 20.06
CA LYS A 220 -8.80 1.76 19.30
C LYS A 220 -8.66 2.26 17.85
N THR A 221 -7.45 2.36 17.32
CA THR A 221 -7.19 3.01 16.02
C THR A 221 -6.52 2.06 15.03
N ASP A 222 -7.00 2.07 13.79
CA ASP A 222 -6.35 1.43 12.66
C ASP A 222 -4.92 1.97 12.52
N MET A 223 -3.96 1.20 13.02
CA MET A 223 -2.55 1.57 12.94
C MET A 223 -2.11 1.57 11.47
N GLN A 224 -1.16 2.43 11.16
CA GLN A 224 -0.60 2.53 9.82
C GLN A 224 0.86 2.10 9.83
N VAL A 225 1.30 1.52 8.70
CA VAL A 225 2.73 1.23 8.48
C VAL A 225 3.56 2.49 8.73
N GLY A 226 4.69 2.33 9.41
CA GLY A 226 5.57 3.42 9.84
C GLY A 226 5.33 3.91 11.27
N SER A 227 4.23 3.51 11.94
CA SER A 227 4.08 3.75 13.38
C SER A 227 5.12 2.95 14.18
N THR A 228 5.65 3.56 15.24
CA THR A 228 6.57 2.94 16.19
C THR A 228 6.01 2.88 17.61
N ASP A 229 4.77 3.31 17.79
CA ASP A 229 4.17 3.47 19.12
C ASP A 229 4.00 2.09 19.76
N PRO A 230 4.41 1.92 21.03
CA PRO A 230 4.21 0.67 21.73
C PRO A 230 2.71 0.40 21.95
N ILE A 231 2.33 -0.87 21.91
CA ILE A 231 0.98 -1.33 22.21
C ILE A 231 0.78 -1.60 23.69
N GLY A 232 -0.45 -1.43 24.17
CA GLY A 232 -0.81 -1.70 25.57
C GLY A 232 -2.15 -2.42 25.70
N ASP A 233 -2.41 -2.92 26.89
CA ASP A 233 -3.59 -3.73 27.20
C ASP A 233 -4.10 -3.46 28.63
N VAL A 234 -5.35 -3.85 28.90
CA VAL A 234 -5.94 -3.91 30.24
C VAL A 234 -6.42 -5.32 30.50
N ILE A 235 -5.83 -5.96 31.51
CA ILE A 235 -6.29 -7.26 31.98
C ILE A 235 -7.40 -7.04 33.01
N HIS A 236 -8.55 -7.67 32.79
CA HIS A 236 -9.67 -7.76 33.72
C HIS A 236 -9.70 -9.15 34.34
N ALA A 237 -9.29 -9.25 35.61
CA ALA A 237 -9.31 -10.50 36.36
C ALA A 237 -10.53 -10.55 37.29
N ASP A 238 -11.25 -11.67 37.29
CA ASP A 238 -12.34 -11.96 38.22
C ASP A 238 -12.16 -13.35 38.82
N ASN A 239 -12.01 -13.42 40.15
CA ASN A 239 -11.88 -14.67 40.88
C ASN A 239 -13.24 -15.30 41.26
N GLY A 240 -14.34 -14.86 40.66
CA GLY A 240 -15.68 -15.36 40.93
C GLY A 240 -16.22 -14.94 42.30
N GLY A 241 -15.77 -13.80 42.81
CA GLY A 241 -16.16 -13.28 44.13
C GLY A 241 -15.50 -13.99 45.32
N SER A 242 -14.45 -14.78 45.09
CA SER A 242 -13.68 -15.38 46.19
C SER A 242 -13.00 -14.31 47.04
N ALA A 243 -12.93 -14.55 48.34
CA ALA A 243 -12.19 -13.69 49.27
C ALA A 243 -10.65 -13.86 49.14
N ILE A 244 -10.20 -14.94 48.48
CA ILE A 244 -8.77 -15.21 48.25
C ILE A 244 -8.17 -14.16 47.31
N ARG A 245 -7.11 -13.50 47.77
CA ARG A 245 -6.29 -12.58 46.98
C ARG A 245 -4.89 -13.16 46.80
N GLU A 246 -4.42 -13.16 45.57
CA GLU A 246 -3.07 -13.58 45.20
C GLU A 246 -2.62 -12.88 43.93
N THR A 247 -1.31 -12.68 43.79
CA THR A 247 -0.68 -12.18 42.57
C THR A 247 -0.44 -13.35 41.62
N LEU A 248 -0.99 -13.24 40.42
CA LEU A 248 -0.89 -14.26 39.38
C LEU A 248 0.17 -13.87 38.36
N ASN A 249 0.88 -14.88 37.84
CA ASN A 249 1.87 -14.70 36.79
C ASN A 249 1.41 -15.39 35.51
N GLY A 250 1.44 -14.67 34.40
CA GLY A 250 1.03 -15.17 33.09
C GLY A 250 2.00 -14.80 32.00
N THR A 251 1.62 -15.12 30.77
CA THR A 251 2.30 -14.71 29.55
C THR A 251 1.30 -14.03 28.63
N ALA A 252 1.61 -12.82 28.19
CA ALA A 252 0.95 -12.20 27.06
C ALA A 252 1.68 -12.61 25.79
N ILE A 253 0.97 -13.13 24.80
CA ILE A 253 1.51 -13.55 23.51
C ILE A 253 0.92 -12.63 22.46
N ILE A 254 1.78 -11.89 21.78
CA ILE A 254 1.40 -10.97 20.72
C ILE A 254 1.73 -11.66 19.42
N HIS A 255 0.73 -11.81 18.57
CA HIS A 255 0.82 -12.48 17.29
C HIS A 255 0.82 -11.48 16.15
N TYR A 256 1.48 -11.85 15.06
CA TYR A 256 1.51 -11.15 13.78
C TYR A 256 1.38 -12.14 12.64
N GLU A 257 0.50 -11.87 11.69
CA GLU A 257 0.36 -12.66 10.47
C GLU A 257 -0.25 -11.89 9.30
N ASN A 258 -0.44 -12.59 8.17
CA ASN A 258 -1.13 -12.10 6.97
C ASN A 258 -0.53 -10.82 6.39
N GLY A 259 0.74 -10.55 6.66
CA GLY A 259 1.47 -9.46 6.01
C GLY A 259 2.01 -9.86 4.64
N PRO A 260 2.22 -8.91 3.72
CA PRO A 260 2.61 -9.22 2.35
C PRO A 260 4.10 -9.58 2.21
N TYR A 261 4.94 -9.12 3.12
CA TYR A 261 6.40 -9.13 2.96
C TYR A 261 7.18 -9.62 4.20
N LEU A 262 6.50 -10.00 5.29
CA LEU A 262 7.14 -10.63 6.46
C LEU A 262 6.39 -11.91 6.84
N PRO A 263 7.11 -12.96 7.28
CA PRO A 263 6.47 -14.19 7.76
C PRO A 263 5.75 -13.96 9.10
N ALA A 264 4.79 -14.85 9.40
CA ALA A 264 4.10 -14.84 10.69
C ALA A 264 5.08 -14.98 11.86
N LYS A 265 4.80 -14.27 12.96
CA LYS A 265 5.68 -14.20 14.12
C LYS A 265 4.85 -14.02 15.40
N SER A 266 5.38 -14.51 16.51
CA SER A 266 4.83 -14.25 17.84
C SER A 266 5.92 -13.80 18.80
N VAL A 267 5.54 -12.97 19.76
CA VAL A 267 6.39 -12.50 20.85
C VAL A 267 5.67 -12.79 22.16
N SER A 268 6.39 -13.33 23.14
CA SER A 268 5.85 -13.61 24.47
C SER A 268 6.44 -12.67 25.51
N LYS A 269 5.59 -12.12 26.38
CA LYS A 269 5.96 -11.18 27.44
C LYS A 269 5.44 -11.69 28.79
N PRO A 270 6.30 -11.80 29.82
CA PRO A 270 5.84 -12.15 31.14
C PRO A 270 4.98 -11.01 31.71
N ILE A 271 3.88 -11.36 32.35
CA ILE A 271 2.94 -10.42 32.96
C ILE A 271 2.60 -10.86 34.38
N SER A 272 2.21 -9.89 35.22
CA SER A 272 1.78 -10.14 36.60
C SER A 272 0.60 -9.23 36.95
N PHE A 273 -0.44 -9.80 37.55
CA PHE A 273 -1.68 -9.09 37.88
C PHE A 273 -2.38 -9.76 39.09
N PRO A 274 -3.18 -9.02 39.88
CA PRO A 274 -3.91 -9.60 41.01
C PRO A 274 -5.04 -10.51 40.52
N SER A 275 -5.41 -11.51 41.32
CA SER A 275 -6.49 -12.44 41.01
C SER A 275 -7.88 -11.80 40.85
N ASN A 276 -8.02 -10.51 41.15
CA ASN A 276 -9.25 -9.75 40.98
C ASN A 276 -8.97 -8.26 40.75
N GLY A 277 -9.63 -7.68 39.74
CA GLY A 277 -9.55 -6.26 39.38
C GLY A 277 -8.84 -6.03 38.05
N ASP A 278 -8.64 -4.75 37.72
CA ASP A 278 -8.04 -4.33 36.46
C ASP A 278 -6.54 -4.08 36.62
N THR A 279 -5.75 -4.53 35.65
CA THR A 279 -4.32 -4.24 35.55
C THR A 279 -3.98 -3.63 34.22
N GLN A 280 -3.34 -2.47 34.24
CA GLN A 280 -2.92 -1.77 33.03
C GLN A 280 -1.50 -2.20 32.64
N LEU A 281 -1.34 -2.54 31.37
CA LEU A 281 -0.07 -2.89 30.75
C LEU A 281 0.24 -1.82 29.69
N ASP A 282 0.82 -0.72 30.14
CA ASP A 282 1.35 0.31 29.25
C ASP A 282 2.72 -0.19 28.73
N ASP A 283 2.91 -0.23 27.41
CA ASP A 283 4.11 -0.75 26.73
C ASP A 283 4.31 -2.28 26.73
N LEU A 284 3.23 -3.01 26.48
CA LEU A 284 3.25 -4.48 26.36
C LEU A 284 4.19 -4.97 25.24
N ALA A 285 4.12 -4.38 24.05
CA ALA A 285 4.99 -4.74 22.94
C ALA A 285 5.25 -3.55 21.99
N SER A 286 6.34 -3.64 21.23
CA SER A 286 6.75 -2.66 20.23
C SER A 286 7.27 -3.37 18.97
N PRO A 287 7.43 -2.66 17.83
CA PRO A 287 7.99 -3.27 16.63
C PRO A 287 9.35 -3.94 16.86
N LYS A 288 10.17 -3.37 17.75
CA LYS A 288 11.51 -3.89 18.08
C LYS A 288 11.46 -5.29 18.68
N ASP A 289 10.40 -5.64 19.40
CA ASP A 289 10.23 -6.98 19.95
C ASP A 289 10.04 -8.02 18.84
N PHE A 290 9.42 -7.61 17.73
CA PHE A 290 9.32 -8.39 16.51
C PHE A 290 10.57 -8.28 15.61
N GLY A 291 11.60 -7.53 16.01
CA GLY A 291 12.77 -7.24 15.18
C GLY A 291 12.44 -6.37 13.97
N MET A 292 11.35 -5.61 14.04
CA MET A 292 10.90 -4.67 13.01
C MET A 292 11.31 -3.25 13.40
N GLU A 293 11.57 -2.39 12.40
CA GLU A 293 11.85 -0.96 12.64
C GLU A 293 10.56 -0.18 12.96
N HIS A 294 9.46 -0.57 12.33
CA HIS A 294 8.11 -0.05 12.49
C HIS A 294 7.09 -1.18 12.43
N TRP A 295 5.83 -0.91 12.81
CA TRP A 295 4.76 -1.89 12.65
C TRP A 295 4.52 -2.18 11.16
N ALA A 296 4.68 -3.45 10.77
CA ALA A 296 4.47 -3.91 9.40
C ALA A 296 2.99 -4.14 9.10
N GLU A 297 2.61 -4.05 7.82
CA GLU A 297 1.25 -4.35 7.36
C GLU A 297 0.86 -5.79 7.73
N GLY A 298 -0.31 -5.97 8.32
CA GLY A 298 -0.81 -7.29 8.70
C GLY A 298 -1.86 -7.26 9.79
N THR A 299 -2.19 -8.45 10.30
CA THR A 299 -3.14 -8.64 11.41
C THR A 299 -2.38 -9.02 12.67
N TYR A 300 -2.76 -8.42 13.78
CA TYR A 300 -2.16 -8.64 15.09
C TYR A 300 -3.24 -8.96 16.10
N TRP A 301 -2.88 -9.77 17.11
CA TRP A 301 -3.76 -10.04 18.26
C TRP A 301 -2.97 -10.40 19.50
N ILE A 302 -3.61 -10.25 20.67
CA ILE A 302 -3.03 -10.57 21.99
C ILE A 302 -3.79 -11.75 22.61
N ASP A 303 -3.04 -12.76 23.05
CA ASP A 303 -3.53 -13.87 23.85
C ASP A 303 -2.89 -13.84 25.24
N ILE A 304 -3.68 -14.10 26.29
CA ILE A 304 -3.21 -14.20 27.68
C ILE A 304 -3.30 -15.64 28.17
N GLN A 305 -2.14 -16.17 28.54
CA GLN A 305 -2.01 -17.51 29.12
C GLN A 305 -1.58 -17.44 30.59
N VAL A 306 -2.38 -18.05 31.45
CA VAL A 306 -2.15 -18.12 32.89
C VAL A 306 -2.10 -19.59 33.29
N PRO A 307 -0.92 -20.17 33.57
CA PRO A 307 -0.85 -21.54 34.05
C PRO A 307 -1.54 -21.67 35.41
N LYS A 308 -2.06 -22.87 35.71
CA LYS A 308 -2.63 -23.16 37.03
C LYS A 308 -1.57 -22.90 38.11
N GLN A 309 -1.86 -21.95 38.98
CA GLN A 309 -1.04 -21.59 40.13
C GLN A 309 -1.93 -21.21 41.31
N GLY A 310 -1.34 -21.09 42.50
CA GLY A 310 -2.07 -20.67 43.69
C GLY A 310 -3.31 -21.54 43.95
N ARG A 311 -4.46 -20.89 44.13
CA ARG A 311 -5.77 -21.53 44.36
C ARG A 311 -6.68 -21.51 43.13
N MET A 312 -6.12 -21.30 41.95
CA MET A 312 -6.89 -21.40 40.70
C MET A 312 -7.37 -22.84 40.48
N GLN A 313 -8.66 -23.01 40.14
CA GLN A 313 -9.22 -24.32 39.80
C GLN A 313 -8.52 -24.95 38.57
N ALA A 314 -8.25 -24.13 37.56
CA ALA A 314 -7.65 -24.52 36.29
C ALA A 314 -6.75 -23.39 35.73
N ALA A 315 -5.94 -23.71 34.73
CA ALA A 315 -5.28 -22.69 33.91
C ALA A 315 -6.32 -21.88 33.12
N VAL A 316 -5.97 -20.65 32.75
CA VAL A 316 -6.78 -19.78 31.90
C VAL A 316 -6.00 -19.49 30.62
N ASP A 317 -6.69 -19.55 29.50
CA ASP A 317 -6.20 -19.18 28.17
C ASP A 317 -7.33 -18.37 27.52
N THR A 318 -7.03 -17.17 27.04
CA THR A 318 -8.03 -16.34 26.36
C THR A 318 -8.37 -16.94 24.99
N ALA A 319 -9.49 -16.52 24.41
CA ALA A 319 -9.84 -17.00 23.08
C ALA A 319 -8.84 -16.48 22.05
N ASP A 320 -8.30 -17.39 21.24
CA ASP A 320 -7.45 -17.03 20.10
C ASP A 320 -8.22 -16.09 19.16
N ARG A 321 -7.56 -14.98 18.78
CA ARG A 321 -8.12 -13.92 17.92
C ARG A 321 -9.43 -13.36 18.42
N ASP A 322 -9.50 -13.08 19.72
CA ASP A 322 -10.60 -12.28 20.25
C ASP A 322 -10.70 -10.97 19.43
N PRO A 323 -11.87 -10.65 18.82
CA PRO A 323 -12.03 -9.42 18.07
C PRO A 323 -11.79 -8.15 18.89
N ALA A 324 -11.92 -8.21 20.22
CA ALA A 324 -11.57 -7.10 21.11
C ALA A 324 -10.06 -6.88 21.22
N GLU A 325 -9.28 -7.93 20.95
CA GLU A 325 -7.81 -7.96 21.04
C GLU A 325 -7.13 -8.02 19.68
N SER A 326 -7.90 -7.95 18.59
CA SER A 326 -7.38 -8.07 17.23
C SER A 326 -7.42 -6.72 16.51
N TRP A 327 -6.32 -6.32 15.90
CA TRP A 327 -6.24 -5.10 15.10
C TRP A 327 -5.48 -5.33 13.80
N LYS A 328 -5.59 -4.35 12.89
CA LYS A 328 -4.87 -4.35 11.62
C LYS A 328 -3.94 -3.16 11.56
N VAL A 329 -2.76 -3.41 11.02
CA VAL A 329 -1.86 -2.36 10.54
C VAL A 329 -2.05 -2.28 9.03
N SER A 330 -2.53 -1.15 8.54
CA SER A 330 -2.81 -0.94 7.11
C SER A 330 -1.69 -0.17 6.44
N SER A 331 -1.41 -0.51 5.18
CA SER A 331 -0.53 0.28 4.33
C SER A 331 -1.15 1.64 3.97
N VAL A 332 -0.30 2.59 3.54
CA VAL A 332 -0.72 3.96 3.17
C VAL A 332 -0.30 4.22 1.73
N PRO A 333 -1.25 4.29 0.79
CA PRO A 333 -0.93 4.47 -0.62
C PRO A 333 -0.33 5.87 -0.88
N PRO A 334 0.55 5.99 -1.89
CA PRO A 334 1.06 7.28 -2.35
C PRO A 334 -0.02 8.10 -3.07
N GLU A 335 0.27 9.39 -3.29
CA GLU A 335 -0.48 10.21 -4.25
C GLU A 335 -0.41 9.63 -5.67
N PRO A 336 -1.43 9.88 -6.52
CA PRO A 336 -1.45 9.39 -7.90
C PRO A 336 -0.18 9.78 -8.70
N PRO A 337 0.24 8.92 -9.65
CA PRO A 337 1.42 9.17 -10.46
C PRO A 337 1.24 10.41 -11.34
N VAL A 338 2.35 11.00 -11.80
CA VAL A 338 2.33 12.19 -12.67
C VAL A 338 3.24 12.00 -13.86
N LYS A 339 2.70 12.21 -15.07
CA LYS A 339 3.44 12.17 -16.33
C LYS A 339 3.90 13.56 -16.80
N LYS A 340 5.12 13.64 -17.31
CA LYS A 340 5.64 14.77 -18.07
C LYS A 340 6.36 14.29 -19.33
N ILE A 341 6.30 15.11 -20.38
CA ILE A 341 7.11 14.99 -21.59
C ILE A 341 7.84 16.32 -21.77
N GLU A 342 9.10 16.26 -22.17
CA GLU A 342 9.88 17.45 -22.53
C GLU A 342 9.19 18.21 -23.67
N ASP A 343 8.94 19.50 -23.45
CA ASP A 343 8.23 20.35 -24.41
C ASP A 343 9.11 20.68 -25.61
N GLY A 344 8.57 20.50 -26.81
CA GLY A 344 9.25 20.79 -28.06
C GLY A 344 8.70 19.99 -29.24
N VAL A 345 9.03 20.47 -30.44
CA VAL A 345 8.69 19.85 -31.72
C VAL A 345 9.84 18.96 -32.16
N SER A 346 9.52 17.70 -32.46
CA SER A 346 10.51 16.72 -32.91
C SER A 346 10.57 16.60 -34.43
N ALA A 347 11.75 16.89 -34.98
CA ALA A 347 12.12 16.57 -36.35
C ALA A 347 12.67 15.15 -36.44
N ASP A 348 13.03 14.70 -37.65
CA ASP A 348 13.72 13.44 -37.84
C ASP A 348 14.93 13.29 -36.90
N ARG A 349 15.04 12.11 -36.27
CA ARG A 349 16.07 11.73 -35.29
C ARG A 349 16.11 12.57 -34.01
N MET A 350 15.13 13.45 -33.78
CA MET A 350 15.03 14.18 -32.53
C MET A 350 14.34 13.35 -31.45
N THR A 351 14.76 13.61 -30.21
CA THR A 351 14.35 12.85 -29.02
C THR A 351 13.57 13.73 -28.04
N ASN A 352 12.44 13.22 -27.54
CA ASN A 352 11.75 13.75 -26.36
C ASN A 352 11.98 12.83 -25.18
N ARG A 353 12.31 13.40 -24.02
CA ARG A 353 12.36 12.65 -22.76
C ARG A 353 10.99 12.61 -22.10
N THR A 354 10.53 11.39 -21.79
CA THR A 354 9.34 11.14 -20.98
C THR A 354 9.75 10.82 -19.55
N THR A 355 8.97 11.32 -18.59
CA THR A 355 9.14 11.02 -17.15
C THR A 355 7.78 10.73 -16.52
N ILE A 356 7.74 9.73 -15.63
CA ILE A 356 6.58 9.37 -14.82
C ILE A 356 7.08 9.26 -13.38
N THR A 357 6.53 10.08 -12.49
CA THR A 357 6.87 10.04 -11.06
C THR A 357 5.76 9.36 -10.27
N TYR A 358 6.12 8.45 -9.37
CA TYR A 358 5.17 7.79 -8.47
C TYR A 358 5.80 7.54 -7.09
N GLY A 359 5.03 7.76 -6.03
CA GLY A 359 5.50 7.55 -4.66
C GLY A 359 5.50 6.09 -4.24
N THR A 360 6.30 5.74 -3.24
CA THR A 360 6.31 4.38 -2.66
C THR A 360 5.31 4.20 -1.53
N GLY A 361 4.70 5.28 -1.02
CA GLY A 361 3.79 5.24 0.13
C GLY A 361 4.45 4.63 1.37
N ARG A 362 3.65 4.05 2.26
CA ARG A 362 4.14 3.25 3.41
C ARG A 362 3.57 1.83 3.32
N GLY A 363 4.43 0.82 3.43
CA GLY A 363 4.05 -0.58 3.16
C GLY A 363 3.98 -0.94 1.67
N GLY A 364 4.61 -0.16 0.80
CA GLY A 364 4.70 -0.50 -0.63
C GLY A 364 5.65 -1.68 -0.85
N TYR A 365 5.23 -2.71 -1.57
CA TYR A 365 6.06 -3.88 -1.88
C TYR A 365 5.97 -4.28 -3.37
N GLU A 366 4.99 -3.78 -4.11
CA GLU A 366 4.87 -3.93 -5.57
C GLU A 366 4.62 -2.58 -6.23
N MET A 367 5.17 -2.40 -7.42
CA MET A 367 4.95 -1.19 -8.21
C MET A 367 5.05 -1.49 -9.70
N ARG A 368 4.14 -0.91 -10.50
CA ARG A 368 4.20 -0.98 -11.96
C ARG A 368 3.97 0.39 -12.58
N PHE A 369 4.81 0.72 -13.56
CA PHE A 369 4.59 1.79 -14.52
C PHE A 369 4.15 1.18 -15.85
N ARG A 370 3.17 1.79 -16.49
CA ARG A 370 2.72 1.43 -17.84
C ARG A 370 2.50 2.70 -18.63
N ASP A 371 3.00 2.74 -19.85
CA ASP A 371 2.91 3.90 -20.72
C ASP A 371 2.61 3.44 -22.14
N VAL A 372 1.60 4.02 -22.79
CA VAL A 372 1.16 3.67 -24.14
C VAL A 372 1.35 4.86 -25.06
N ILE A 373 2.16 4.65 -26.10
CA ILE A 373 2.46 5.64 -27.13
C ILE A 373 1.51 5.44 -28.31
N GLU A 374 0.82 6.50 -28.70
CA GLU A 374 0.03 6.58 -29.92
C GLU A 374 0.80 7.41 -30.96
N PRO A 375 1.57 6.75 -31.85
CA PRO A 375 2.48 7.45 -32.78
C PRO A 375 1.76 8.15 -33.94
N ASN A 376 0.48 7.86 -34.16
CA ASN A 376 -0.34 8.42 -35.26
C ASN A 376 0.26 8.28 -36.67
N GLY A 377 1.15 7.30 -36.89
CA GLY A 377 1.81 7.05 -38.19
C GLY A 377 3.27 7.50 -38.25
N VAL A 378 3.78 8.15 -37.20
CA VAL A 378 5.20 8.48 -37.05
C VAL A 378 5.99 7.22 -36.71
N GLU A 379 7.07 6.93 -37.45
CA GLU A 379 8.01 5.90 -36.99
C GLU A 379 8.83 6.43 -35.81
N TYR A 380 9.13 5.56 -34.84
CA TYR A 380 9.87 5.94 -33.64
C TYR A 380 10.58 4.74 -33.01
N SER A 381 11.50 5.04 -32.10
CA SER A 381 12.13 4.10 -31.19
C SER A 381 12.05 4.61 -29.75
N VAL A 382 12.14 3.67 -28.81
CA VAL A 382 12.20 3.97 -27.37
C VAL A 382 13.47 3.34 -26.80
N ASP A 383 14.24 4.13 -26.05
CA ASP A 383 15.47 3.68 -25.38
C ASP A 383 15.79 4.52 -24.13
N ASN A 384 17.01 4.34 -23.59
CA ASN A 384 17.56 5.06 -22.43
C ASN A 384 16.65 5.07 -21.18
N TYR A 385 16.08 3.90 -20.88
CA TYR A 385 15.27 3.65 -19.70
C TYR A 385 16.08 3.84 -18.42
N ARG A 386 15.51 4.58 -17.46
CA ARG A 386 16.08 4.73 -16.10
C ARG A 386 14.96 4.86 -15.08
N LEU A 387 15.16 4.26 -13.91
CA LEU A 387 14.31 4.42 -12.75
C LEU A 387 15.17 4.94 -11.59
N ILE A 388 14.86 6.13 -11.12
CA ILE A 388 15.66 6.85 -10.12
C ILE A 388 14.83 7.08 -8.87
N ASP A 389 15.41 6.77 -7.71
CA ASP A 389 14.89 7.19 -6.41
C ASP A 389 15.30 8.64 -6.14
N ARG A 390 14.33 9.56 -6.19
CA ARG A 390 14.57 11.00 -6.05
C ARG A 390 14.88 11.43 -4.62
N ILE A 391 14.60 10.60 -3.62
CA ILE A 391 14.81 10.94 -2.21
C ILE A 391 16.15 10.40 -1.71
N ASP A 392 16.55 9.21 -2.17
CA ASP A 392 17.84 8.59 -1.83
C ASP A 392 18.98 9.08 -2.74
N GLY A 393 19.22 10.40 -2.75
CA GLY A 393 20.35 10.99 -3.47
C GLY A 393 20.39 10.74 -4.98
N ASN A 394 19.24 10.50 -5.62
CA ASN A 394 19.12 10.06 -7.02
C ASN A 394 19.74 8.68 -7.29
N ARG A 395 19.62 7.74 -6.35
CA ARG A 395 20.05 6.35 -6.53
C ARG A 395 19.33 5.73 -7.73
N ASP A 396 20.12 5.07 -8.59
CA ASP A 396 19.58 4.28 -9.70
C ASP A 396 19.03 2.95 -9.17
N VAL A 397 17.71 2.78 -9.33
CA VAL A 397 16.95 1.59 -8.90
C VAL A 397 16.45 0.79 -10.09
N SER A 398 16.95 1.05 -11.31
CA SER A 398 16.50 0.36 -12.51
C SER A 398 16.65 -1.17 -12.41
N GLY A 399 17.69 -1.66 -11.74
CA GLY A 399 17.90 -3.10 -11.50
C GLY A 399 16.87 -3.75 -10.56
N GLU A 400 16.07 -2.95 -9.86
CA GLU A 400 14.96 -3.42 -9.04
C GLU A 400 13.69 -3.68 -9.87
N PHE A 401 13.65 -3.26 -11.13
CA PHE A 401 12.48 -3.37 -12.01
C PHE A 401 12.78 -4.21 -13.24
N GLU A 402 11.79 -5.00 -13.67
CA GLU A 402 11.76 -5.56 -15.02
C GLU A 402 11.23 -4.48 -15.97
N ILE A 403 12.11 -3.94 -16.81
CA ILE A 403 11.77 -2.89 -17.79
C ILE A 403 11.65 -3.52 -19.18
N ASN A 404 10.55 -3.25 -19.86
CA ASN A 404 10.25 -3.79 -21.17
C ASN A 404 9.66 -2.73 -22.12
N TRP A 405 9.98 -2.89 -23.40
CA TRP A 405 9.37 -2.16 -24.50
C TRP A 405 8.69 -3.13 -25.46
N ASP A 406 7.36 -3.13 -25.45
CA ASP A 406 6.56 -3.90 -26.39
C ASP A 406 6.13 -3.04 -27.57
N LYS A 407 6.86 -3.20 -28.68
CA LYS A 407 6.58 -2.50 -29.93
C LYS A 407 5.22 -2.86 -30.56
N ALA A 408 4.68 -4.06 -30.30
CA ALA A 408 3.41 -4.48 -30.91
C ALA A 408 2.21 -3.74 -30.31
N SER A 409 2.26 -3.49 -29.00
CA SER A 409 1.24 -2.73 -28.26
C SER A 409 1.61 -1.26 -28.02
N ASN A 410 2.76 -0.82 -28.54
CA ASN A 410 3.35 0.50 -28.26
C ASN A 410 3.43 0.82 -26.76
N THR A 411 3.77 -0.19 -25.93
CA THR A 411 3.74 -0.05 -24.48
C THR A 411 5.13 -0.14 -23.87
N VAL A 412 5.51 0.89 -23.10
CA VAL A 412 6.66 0.86 -22.19
C VAL A 412 6.17 0.46 -20.80
N SER A 413 6.85 -0.47 -20.14
CA SER A 413 6.51 -0.88 -18.78
C SER A 413 7.73 -1.08 -17.91
N ALA A 414 7.59 -0.79 -16.62
CA ALA A 414 8.55 -1.13 -15.59
C ALA A 414 7.80 -1.74 -14.41
N ALA A 415 8.18 -2.94 -13.95
CA ALA A 415 7.49 -3.61 -12.84
C ALA A 415 8.46 -4.14 -11.78
N ARG A 416 8.12 -3.92 -10.51
CA ARG A 416 8.78 -4.49 -9.32
C ARG A 416 7.81 -5.42 -8.62
N SER A 417 8.29 -6.62 -8.28
CA SER A 417 7.54 -7.71 -7.65
C SER A 417 7.72 -7.77 -6.13
N ALA A 418 6.79 -8.43 -5.44
CA ALA A 418 6.75 -8.53 -3.98
C ALA A 418 7.94 -9.25 -3.33
N ASP A 419 8.61 -10.17 -4.05
CA ASP A 419 9.76 -10.95 -3.55
C ASP A 419 10.97 -10.07 -3.18
N LYS A 420 10.98 -8.82 -3.63
CA LYS A 420 12.00 -7.82 -3.28
C LYS A 420 11.76 -7.13 -1.94
N GLY A 421 10.69 -7.48 -1.22
CA GLY A 421 10.34 -6.93 0.09
C GLY A 421 9.80 -5.50 0.03
N GLU A 422 9.64 -4.91 1.22
CA GLU A 422 9.14 -3.54 1.39
C GLU A 422 10.07 -2.52 0.70
N MET A 423 9.47 -1.57 -0.01
CA MET A 423 10.13 -0.40 -0.57
C MET A 423 10.34 0.65 0.53
N PRO A 424 11.34 1.54 0.40
CA PRO A 424 11.52 2.64 1.33
C PRO A 424 10.24 3.47 1.49
N MET A 425 9.90 3.84 2.72
CA MET A 425 8.70 4.61 3.04
C MET A 425 8.78 6.05 2.55
N ASP A 426 7.71 6.56 1.94
CA ASP A 426 7.56 7.96 1.50
C ASP A 426 8.65 8.45 0.52
N HIS A 427 9.22 7.54 -0.27
CA HIS A 427 10.12 7.86 -1.38
C HIS A 427 9.35 8.19 -2.66
N VAL A 428 10.05 8.76 -3.64
CA VAL A 428 9.50 9.09 -4.96
C VAL A 428 10.39 8.49 -6.04
N TYR A 429 9.80 7.59 -6.83
CA TYR A 429 10.46 6.97 -7.96
C TYR A 429 10.10 7.70 -9.25
N GLU A 430 11.11 8.01 -10.06
CA GLU A 430 10.94 8.56 -11.40
C GLU A 430 11.37 7.55 -12.45
N PHE A 431 10.42 7.04 -13.22
CA PHE A 431 10.68 6.27 -14.41
C PHE A 431 10.80 7.20 -15.62
N SER A 432 11.90 7.09 -16.37
CA SER A 432 12.18 7.92 -17.54
C SER A 432 12.66 7.10 -18.71
N PHE A 433 12.35 7.56 -19.92
CA PHE A 433 12.78 6.95 -21.18
C PHE A 433 12.74 7.99 -22.31
N ASP A 434 13.45 7.71 -23.38
CA ASP A 434 13.60 8.60 -24.53
C ASP A 434 12.77 8.07 -25.71
N VAL A 435 11.97 8.95 -26.31
CA VAL A 435 11.20 8.67 -27.54
C VAL A 435 11.85 9.41 -28.69
N THR A 436 12.45 8.67 -29.64
CA THR A 436 13.13 9.25 -30.79
C THR A 436 12.31 8.99 -32.05
N VAL A 437 11.92 10.05 -32.76
CA VAL A 437 11.14 9.92 -34.00
C VAL A 437 12.04 9.70 -35.21
N SER A 438 11.51 9.02 -36.21
CA SER A 438 12.16 8.68 -37.48
C SER A 438 11.25 9.12 -38.61
N LYS A 439 11.72 10.07 -39.42
CA LYS A 439 11.06 10.62 -40.62
C LYS A 439 9.55 10.81 -40.44
N PRO A 440 9.13 11.66 -39.49
CA PRO A 440 7.72 11.91 -39.27
C PRO A 440 7.05 12.34 -40.58
N SER A 441 5.93 11.70 -40.92
CA SER A 441 5.11 12.11 -42.05
C SER A 441 4.09 13.16 -41.61
N ASP A 442 3.74 14.09 -42.49
CA ASP A 442 2.57 14.96 -42.39
C ASP A 442 2.27 15.58 -41.01
N PHE A 443 3.28 16.19 -40.37
CA PHE A 443 3.01 17.19 -39.33
C PHE A 443 2.13 16.67 -38.18
N GLN A 444 2.41 15.43 -37.73
CA GLN A 444 1.58 14.67 -36.81
C GLN A 444 1.91 14.94 -35.34
N GLN A 445 1.00 14.53 -34.46
CA GLN A 445 1.21 14.51 -33.01
C GLN A 445 1.50 13.10 -32.55
N VAL A 446 2.54 12.93 -31.74
CA VAL A 446 2.73 11.70 -30.95
C VAL A 446 2.03 11.91 -29.62
N LYS A 447 0.99 11.13 -29.35
CA LYS A 447 0.28 11.15 -28.07
C LYS A 447 0.78 10.03 -27.18
N ASP A 448 0.62 10.21 -25.90
CA ASP A 448 1.22 9.34 -24.91
C ASP A 448 0.42 9.41 -23.60
N HIS A 449 0.08 8.24 -23.03
CA HIS A 449 -0.70 8.10 -21.81
C HIS A 449 -0.03 7.12 -20.86
N ALA A 450 0.18 7.53 -19.60
CA ALA A 450 0.79 6.71 -18.57
C ALA A 450 -0.15 6.39 -17.40
N TRP A 451 0.18 5.30 -16.72
CA TRP A 451 -0.46 4.81 -15.51
C TRP A 451 0.58 4.26 -14.53
N GLY A 452 0.19 4.23 -13.25
CA GLY A 452 0.94 3.62 -12.17
C GLY A 452 0.05 2.72 -11.33
N LYS A 453 0.56 1.55 -10.95
CA LYS A 453 -0.11 0.65 -10.00
C LYS A 453 0.79 0.43 -8.81
N TRP A 454 0.25 0.58 -7.61
CA TRP A 454 0.96 0.41 -6.35
C TRP A 454 0.28 -0.72 -5.57
N ASN A 455 1.06 -1.72 -5.13
CA ASN A 455 0.54 -2.94 -4.52
C ASN A 455 -0.65 -3.51 -5.33
N HIS A 456 -1.71 -3.91 -4.63
CA HIS A 456 -2.95 -4.40 -5.23
C HIS A 456 -4.02 -3.31 -5.40
N GLU A 457 -3.68 -2.03 -5.23
CA GLU A 457 -4.60 -0.92 -5.48
C GLU A 457 -5.00 -0.84 -6.96
N PRO A 458 -6.13 -0.19 -7.28
CA PRO A 458 -6.49 0.13 -8.65
C PRO A 458 -5.36 0.86 -9.38
N GLU A 459 -5.19 0.56 -10.67
CA GLU A 459 -4.24 1.29 -11.51
C GLU A 459 -4.68 2.76 -11.64
N ALA A 460 -3.78 3.68 -11.28
CA ALA A 460 -4.01 5.11 -11.26
C ALA A 460 -3.52 5.78 -12.55
N ASP A 461 -4.30 6.73 -13.06
CA ASP A 461 -3.99 7.49 -14.28
C ASP A 461 -2.93 8.57 -13.99
N ALA A 462 -1.79 8.53 -14.70
CA ALA A 462 -0.72 9.52 -14.58
C ALA A 462 -0.89 10.72 -15.54
N GLY A 463 -1.88 10.66 -16.41
CA GLY A 463 -2.28 11.69 -17.35
C GLY A 463 -1.79 11.45 -18.78
N LYS A 464 -2.45 12.17 -19.71
CA LYS A 464 -2.12 12.20 -21.14
C LYS A 464 -1.21 13.38 -21.47
N LYS A 465 -0.25 13.16 -22.36
CA LYS A 465 0.65 14.18 -22.94
C LYS A 465 0.79 13.94 -24.44
N GLN A 466 1.34 14.92 -25.12
CA GLN A 466 1.62 14.84 -26.55
C GLN A 466 2.72 15.83 -26.92
N PHE A 467 3.40 15.55 -28.02
CA PHE A 467 4.32 16.49 -28.65
C PHE A 467 4.10 16.48 -30.17
N ASP A 468 4.37 17.63 -30.79
CA ASP A 468 4.24 17.80 -32.23
C ASP A 468 5.48 17.27 -32.94
N THR A 469 5.30 16.82 -34.18
CA THR A 469 6.39 16.49 -35.09
C THR A 469 6.44 17.46 -36.27
N TRP A 470 7.63 17.62 -36.83
CA TRP A 470 7.87 18.47 -37.97
C TRP A 470 8.76 17.78 -39.01
N ARG A 471 8.45 18.03 -40.28
CA ARG A 471 9.32 17.68 -41.40
C ARG A 471 9.43 18.87 -42.36
N PRO A 472 10.55 19.04 -43.07
CA PRO A 472 10.61 20.01 -44.16
C PRO A 472 9.52 19.76 -45.21
N ASN A 473 8.92 20.84 -45.71
CA ASN A 473 7.99 20.82 -46.84
C ASN A 473 8.42 21.87 -47.88
N PRO A 474 9.47 21.58 -48.67
CA PRO A 474 10.04 22.57 -49.57
C PRO A 474 9.22 22.73 -50.85
N ASP A 475 9.31 23.91 -51.48
CA ASP A 475 8.79 24.19 -52.81
C ASP A 475 9.82 24.93 -53.68
N LYS A 476 9.55 25.00 -54.98
CA LYS A 476 10.41 25.67 -55.95
C LYS A 476 9.61 26.51 -56.93
N SER A 477 10.18 27.66 -57.29
CA SER A 477 9.69 28.53 -58.36
C SER A 477 10.83 29.03 -59.23
N TRP A 478 10.54 29.32 -60.50
CA TRP A 478 11.40 30.18 -61.32
C TRP A 478 10.98 31.64 -61.17
N ILE A 479 11.95 32.55 -61.08
CA ILE A 479 11.68 33.98 -60.86
C ILE A 479 12.48 34.85 -61.82
N ARG A 480 12.04 36.10 -62.00
CA ARG A 480 12.65 37.05 -62.93
C ARG A 480 13.28 38.23 -62.19
N LEU A 481 14.17 38.91 -62.89
CA LEU A 481 14.70 40.19 -62.47
C LEU A 481 13.77 41.30 -62.96
N ASN A 482 13.27 42.14 -62.05
CA ASN A 482 12.43 43.28 -62.43
C ASN A 482 13.26 44.42 -63.05
N ALA A 483 12.56 45.44 -63.56
CA ALA A 483 13.18 46.60 -64.19
C ALA A 483 14.11 47.42 -63.26
N LYS A 484 14.02 47.22 -61.93
CA LYS A 484 14.89 47.85 -60.93
C LYS A 484 16.13 47.00 -60.61
N GLY A 485 16.31 45.85 -61.26
CA GLY A 485 17.41 44.93 -60.98
C GLY A 485 17.22 44.11 -59.71
N GLN A 486 15.98 43.94 -59.25
CA GLN A 486 15.65 43.16 -58.05
C GLN A 486 14.95 41.85 -58.44
N TRP A 487 15.24 40.77 -57.71
CA TRP A 487 14.59 39.48 -57.90
C TRP A 487 13.19 39.51 -57.31
N GLU A 488 12.17 39.16 -58.09
CA GLU A 488 10.78 39.06 -57.61
C GLU A 488 10.54 37.66 -57.05
N ALA A 489 11.00 37.40 -55.82
CA ALA A 489 10.92 36.06 -55.26
C ALA A 489 9.46 35.67 -54.95
N VAL A 490 9.03 34.51 -55.43
CA VAL A 490 7.70 33.96 -55.15
C VAL A 490 7.81 32.59 -54.52
N ILE A 491 6.67 32.07 -54.07
CA ILE A 491 6.53 30.77 -53.44
C ILE A 491 5.50 29.93 -54.20
N ASP A 492 5.64 28.61 -54.15
CA ASP A 492 4.69 27.66 -54.72
C ASP A 492 4.35 26.55 -53.72
N PRO A 493 3.76 26.87 -52.55
CA PRO A 493 3.49 25.89 -51.47
C PRO A 493 2.58 24.72 -51.90
N LYS A 494 1.82 24.89 -53.00
CA LYS A 494 0.93 23.89 -53.58
C LYS A 494 1.58 23.12 -54.75
N GLU A 495 2.83 23.42 -55.07
CA GLU A 495 3.59 22.85 -56.19
C GLU A 495 2.82 22.93 -57.52
N THR A 496 2.10 24.04 -57.72
CA THR A 496 1.23 24.28 -58.87
C THR A 496 1.97 24.45 -60.17
N ASN A 497 3.26 24.82 -60.09
CA ASN A 497 4.12 25.01 -61.25
C ASN A 497 3.65 26.15 -62.16
N ARG A 498 3.13 27.24 -61.57
CA ARG A 498 2.50 28.37 -62.26
C ARG A 498 2.81 29.72 -61.61
N THR A 499 3.97 29.81 -60.97
CA THR A 499 4.35 30.97 -60.15
C THR A 499 5.51 31.71 -60.79
N GLY A 500 5.61 33.02 -60.58
CA GLY A 500 6.76 33.81 -61.03
C GLY A 500 6.95 33.73 -62.55
N ALA A 501 8.06 33.14 -62.98
CA ALA A 501 8.44 32.95 -64.38
C ALA A 501 8.01 31.59 -64.95
N ASP A 502 7.38 30.69 -64.18
CA ASP A 502 7.04 29.33 -64.61
C ASP A 502 6.16 29.30 -65.88
N ASP A 503 5.21 30.26 -65.99
CA ASP A 503 4.28 30.36 -67.13
C ASP A 503 4.67 31.47 -68.15
N MET A 504 5.87 32.04 -68.02
CA MET A 504 6.29 33.16 -68.86
C MET A 504 7.05 32.71 -70.11
N THR A 505 6.97 33.53 -71.16
CA THR A 505 7.89 33.44 -72.29
C THR A 505 9.19 34.16 -71.93
N LEU A 506 10.30 33.43 -71.93
CA LEU A 506 11.64 33.95 -71.73
C LEU A 506 12.37 34.01 -73.08
N LEU A 507 13.08 35.10 -73.32
CA LEU A 507 13.96 35.29 -74.47
C LEU A 507 15.39 34.87 -74.13
N ASP A 508 16.20 34.58 -75.16
CA ASP A 508 17.62 34.27 -74.97
C ASP A 508 18.32 35.42 -74.25
N GLY A 509 19.04 35.12 -73.17
CA GLY A 509 19.71 36.09 -72.32
C GLY A 509 18.85 36.71 -71.22
N ASP A 510 17.54 36.44 -71.17
CA ASP A 510 16.67 36.95 -70.09
C ASP A 510 17.16 36.48 -68.72
N ARG A 511 17.14 37.38 -67.74
CA ARG A 511 17.57 37.10 -66.37
C ARG A 511 16.48 36.34 -65.62
N VAL A 512 16.81 35.13 -65.21
CA VAL A 512 15.95 34.20 -64.48
C VAL A 512 16.74 33.61 -63.30
N ALA A 513 16.07 33.26 -62.22
CA ALA A 513 16.67 32.57 -61.09
C ALA A 513 15.79 31.41 -60.63
N SER A 514 16.41 30.37 -60.09
CA SER A 514 15.72 29.33 -59.34
C SER A 514 15.64 29.76 -57.87
N VAL A 515 14.47 29.61 -57.25
CA VAL A 515 14.31 29.72 -55.80
C VAL A 515 13.79 28.43 -55.22
N VAL A 516 14.48 27.90 -54.21
CA VAL A 516 14.05 26.76 -53.40
C VAL A 516 13.71 27.28 -52.00
N ASN A 517 12.46 27.14 -51.61
CA ASN A 517 11.93 27.57 -50.33
C ASN A 517 11.86 26.37 -49.36
N GLY A 518 12.17 26.59 -48.09
CA GLY A 518 11.98 25.62 -47.02
C GLY A 518 11.48 26.30 -45.76
N THR A 519 10.64 25.61 -45.00
CA THR A 519 10.19 26.06 -43.67
C THR A 519 11.01 25.40 -42.57
N ILE A 520 10.97 25.96 -41.35
CA ILE A 520 11.55 25.39 -40.13
C ILE A 520 10.55 25.62 -39.00
N ALA A 521 10.23 24.57 -38.24
CA ALA A 521 9.33 24.67 -37.09
C ALA A 521 9.84 25.62 -36.01
N LYS A 522 8.87 26.24 -35.33
CA LYS A 522 9.13 26.85 -34.02
C LYS A 522 9.34 25.75 -32.97
N ASN A 523 9.99 26.11 -31.88
CA ASN A 523 10.16 25.26 -30.70
C ASN A 523 10.75 23.87 -30.99
N LEU A 524 11.70 23.75 -31.93
CA LEU A 524 12.41 22.48 -32.12
C LEU A 524 13.06 22.05 -30.81
N ILE A 525 12.87 20.78 -30.42
CA ILE A 525 13.35 20.22 -29.15
C ILE A 525 14.88 20.17 -29.09
N GLN A 526 15.51 19.95 -30.24
CA GLN A 526 16.95 19.84 -30.42
C GLN A 526 17.40 20.70 -31.61
N ALA A 527 18.68 21.05 -31.64
CA ALA A 527 19.26 21.68 -32.82
C ALA A 527 19.41 20.62 -33.92
N PRO A 528 19.02 20.89 -35.18
CA PRO A 528 19.22 19.94 -36.27
C PRO A 528 20.71 19.62 -36.46
N GLU A 529 21.03 18.34 -36.63
CA GLU A 529 22.40 17.93 -36.96
C GLU A 529 22.83 18.50 -38.31
N THR A 530 21.90 18.51 -39.28
CA THR A 530 22.07 19.06 -40.62
C THR A 530 20.83 19.84 -41.06
N LEU A 531 21.03 20.83 -41.92
CA LEU A 531 19.97 21.55 -42.64
C LEU A 531 20.54 21.96 -44.00
N THR A 532 19.93 21.49 -45.08
CA THR A 532 20.37 21.76 -46.45
C THR A 532 19.21 22.19 -47.35
N LEU A 533 19.53 23.05 -48.30
CA LEU A 533 18.69 23.37 -49.45
C LEU A 533 19.47 22.96 -50.69
N THR A 534 18.85 22.16 -51.55
CA THR A 534 19.49 21.63 -52.75
C THR A 534 18.60 21.89 -53.96
N ASP A 535 19.23 22.32 -55.05
CA ASP A 535 18.63 22.34 -56.37
C ASP A 535 19.52 21.59 -57.35
N ASP A 536 18.92 20.77 -58.20
CA ASP A 536 19.59 20.12 -59.31
C ASP A 536 18.77 20.41 -60.57
N TRP A 537 19.30 21.32 -61.39
CA TRP A 537 18.69 21.75 -62.63
C TRP A 537 19.28 21.03 -63.85
N SER A 538 19.99 19.90 -63.70
CA SER A 538 20.55 19.14 -64.86
C SER A 538 19.56 18.92 -65.99
N ALA A 539 18.29 18.67 -65.68
CA ALA A 539 17.26 18.52 -66.71
C ALA A 539 16.90 19.83 -67.43
N ALA A 540 17.20 21.00 -66.86
CA ALA A 540 16.99 22.33 -67.45
C ALA A 540 18.30 22.99 -67.92
N ASP A 541 19.44 22.29 -67.86
CA ASP A 541 20.77 22.81 -68.18
C ASP A 541 20.86 23.39 -69.60
N TYR A 542 20.13 22.80 -70.54
CA TYR A 542 20.05 23.29 -71.93
C TYR A 542 19.19 24.55 -72.12
N LEU A 543 18.53 25.02 -71.05
CA LEU A 543 17.65 26.21 -71.02
C LEU A 543 18.15 27.29 -70.06
N PHE A 544 18.91 26.90 -69.03
CA PHE A 544 19.30 27.76 -67.93
C PHE A 544 20.80 27.65 -67.67
N ASP A 545 21.50 28.75 -67.93
CA ASP A 545 22.88 28.94 -67.52
C ASP A 545 22.87 29.62 -66.14
N ALA A 546 23.21 28.88 -65.09
CA ALA A 546 23.40 29.45 -63.76
C ALA A 546 24.61 30.40 -63.73
N ASP A 547 24.50 31.47 -62.95
CA ASP A 547 25.63 32.34 -62.65
C ASP A 547 26.68 31.63 -61.78
N ASP A 548 27.85 32.25 -61.65
CA ASP A 548 28.89 31.81 -60.72
C ASP A 548 28.36 31.67 -59.28
N LYS A 549 28.88 30.67 -58.56
CA LYS A 549 28.48 30.37 -57.17
C LYS A 549 28.53 31.57 -56.23
N SER A 550 29.39 32.57 -56.47
CA SER A 550 29.48 33.79 -55.67
C SER A 550 28.23 34.68 -55.74
N LYS A 551 27.33 34.42 -56.69
CA LYS A 551 26.04 35.12 -56.85
C LYS A 551 24.89 34.42 -56.15
N ILE A 552 25.08 33.17 -55.72
CA ILE A 552 24.05 32.39 -55.02
C ILE A 552 23.88 32.94 -53.61
N LYS A 553 22.63 33.05 -53.17
CA LYS A 553 22.27 33.65 -51.89
C LYS A 553 21.31 32.76 -51.11
N VAL A 554 21.39 32.85 -49.78
CA VAL A 554 20.40 32.27 -48.87
C VAL A 554 19.77 33.40 -48.07
N TYR A 555 18.44 33.51 -48.12
CA TYR A 555 17.68 34.48 -47.35
C TYR A 555 16.85 33.77 -46.27
N GLU A 556 16.63 34.42 -45.14
CA GLU A 556 15.71 33.97 -44.09
C GLU A 556 14.65 35.02 -43.76
N ALA A 557 13.51 34.58 -43.28
CA ALA A 557 12.49 35.44 -42.66
C ALA A 557 11.66 34.63 -41.65
N ASP A 558 11.04 35.32 -40.71
CA ASP A 558 10.03 34.71 -39.85
C ASP A 558 8.78 34.39 -40.68
N ALA A 559 8.24 33.19 -40.48
CA ALA A 559 7.09 32.65 -41.20
C ALA A 559 5.89 32.50 -40.26
N GLY A 560 4.68 32.73 -40.80
CA GLY A 560 3.44 32.53 -40.05
C GLY A 560 3.10 31.06 -39.81
N THR A 561 3.70 30.16 -40.58
CA THR A 561 3.50 28.70 -40.52
C THR A 561 4.80 27.98 -40.84
N ASP A 562 4.97 26.79 -40.27
CA ASP A 562 6.04 25.85 -40.55
C ASP A 562 5.62 24.74 -41.54
N ARG A 563 4.35 24.74 -41.95
CA ARG A 563 3.75 23.68 -42.77
C ARG A 563 3.99 23.87 -44.26
N GLU A 564 4.04 25.11 -44.72
CA GLU A 564 4.25 25.47 -46.11
C GLU A 564 4.93 26.86 -46.18
N SER A 565 5.61 27.17 -47.28
CA SER A 565 6.15 28.51 -47.48
C SER A 565 5.02 29.56 -47.44
N SER A 566 5.33 30.73 -46.89
CA SER A 566 4.37 31.82 -46.67
C SER A 566 4.96 33.22 -46.82
N VAL A 567 6.29 33.33 -46.90
CA VAL A 567 6.98 34.61 -47.10
C VAL A 567 7.25 34.81 -48.58
N THR A 568 6.50 35.70 -49.21
CA THR A 568 6.75 36.17 -50.58
C THR A 568 7.83 37.24 -50.58
N ASP A 569 8.53 37.38 -51.70
CA ASP A 569 9.54 38.40 -51.96
C ASP A 569 10.68 38.47 -50.92
N ILE A 570 11.04 37.31 -50.39
CA ILE A 570 12.07 37.15 -49.35
C ILE A 570 13.45 37.65 -49.78
N ALA A 571 13.75 37.70 -51.08
CA ALA A 571 15.00 38.25 -51.60
C ALA A 571 15.13 39.77 -51.37
N ASN A 572 14.02 40.49 -51.22
CA ASN A 572 14.01 41.94 -51.01
C ASN A 572 13.65 42.36 -49.58
N HIS A 573 12.97 41.49 -48.83
CA HIS A 573 12.48 41.79 -47.47
C HIS A 573 13.04 40.88 -46.39
N GLY A 574 13.60 39.73 -46.77
CA GLY A 574 14.28 38.81 -45.87
C GLY A 574 15.69 39.29 -45.52
N ARG A 575 16.29 38.60 -44.55
CA ARG A 575 17.68 38.80 -44.16
C ARG A 575 18.57 37.90 -45.00
N ASP A 576 19.59 38.47 -45.63
CA ASP A 576 20.68 37.69 -46.25
C ASP A 576 21.48 37.00 -45.14
N VAL A 577 21.49 35.66 -45.16
CA VAL A 577 22.23 34.81 -44.22
C VAL A 577 23.26 33.94 -44.93
N THR A 578 23.64 34.30 -46.16
CA THR A 578 24.57 33.53 -46.98
C THR A 578 25.90 33.23 -46.25
N ASP A 579 26.36 34.15 -45.41
CA ASP A 579 27.60 34.01 -44.61
C ASP A 579 27.53 32.91 -43.54
N GLN A 580 26.32 32.49 -43.16
CA GLN A 580 26.06 31.41 -42.21
C GLN A 580 25.87 30.05 -42.90
N TRP A 581 26.02 29.98 -44.22
CA TRP A 581 25.82 28.78 -45.03
C TRP A 581 27.04 28.48 -45.91
N THR A 582 27.37 27.21 -46.05
CA THR A 582 28.37 26.74 -47.02
C THR A 582 27.65 26.37 -48.30
N ILE A 583 27.99 27.06 -49.40
CA ILE A 583 27.41 26.79 -50.73
C ILE A 583 28.42 26.03 -51.58
N THR A 584 28.04 24.85 -52.04
CA THR A 584 28.76 24.07 -53.05
C THR A 584 27.97 24.05 -54.36
N MET A 585 28.69 24.09 -55.48
CA MET A 585 28.13 24.02 -56.83
C MET A 585 28.96 23.01 -57.62
N GLU A 586 28.32 21.91 -58.02
CA GLU A 586 28.92 20.80 -58.74
C GLU A 586 28.14 20.59 -60.04
N GLY A 587 28.67 21.13 -61.14
CA GLY A 587 27.97 21.17 -62.42
C GLY A 587 26.63 21.91 -62.29
N THR A 588 25.54 21.17 -62.41
CA THR A 588 24.15 21.65 -62.38
C THR A 588 23.44 21.46 -61.05
N THR A 589 24.19 21.08 -60.01
CA THR A 589 23.67 20.89 -58.65
C THR A 589 24.29 21.93 -57.72
N VAL A 590 23.44 22.63 -56.97
CA VAL A 590 23.83 23.50 -55.86
C VAL A 590 23.30 22.92 -54.57
N THR A 591 24.16 22.87 -53.56
CA THR A 591 23.76 22.56 -52.19
C THR A 591 24.23 23.66 -51.26
N ALA A 592 23.29 24.29 -50.57
CA ALA A 592 23.56 25.19 -49.46
C ALA A 592 23.37 24.40 -48.15
N THR A 593 24.42 24.34 -47.32
CA THR A 593 24.40 23.66 -46.03
C THR A 593 24.57 24.67 -44.90
N ALA A 594 23.61 24.72 -43.97
CA ALA A 594 23.66 25.65 -42.85
C ALA A 594 24.87 25.36 -41.94
N GLY A 595 25.58 26.38 -41.50
CA GLY A 595 26.67 26.28 -40.53
C GLY A 595 26.18 25.89 -39.14
N ARG A 596 27.11 25.43 -38.28
CA ARG A 596 26.77 24.95 -36.93
C ARG A 596 26.05 26.01 -36.07
N ALA A 597 26.57 27.23 -36.03
CA ALA A 597 26.00 28.31 -35.24
C ALA A 597 24.56 28.66 -35.66
N TYR A 598 24.27 28.61 -36.97
CA TYR A 598 22.91 28.80 -37.47
C TYR A 598 21.96 27.72 -36.95
N ARG A 599 22.36 26.44 -37.05
CA ARG A 599 21.53 25.30 -36.59
C ARG A 599 21.31 25.29 -35.09
N GLU A 600 22.32 25.62 -34.29
CA GLU A 600 22.19 25.77 -32.84
C GLU A 600 21.15 26.84 -32.47
N GLY A 601 21.05 27.91 -33.26
CA GLY A 601 20.03 28.95 -33.11
C GLY A 601 18.60 28.53 -33.50
N LEU A 602 18.40 27.34 -34.10
CA LEU A 602 17.07 26.84 -34.48
C LEU A 602 16.35 26.09 -33.35
N LYS A 603 17.07 25.66 -32.30
CA LYS A 603 16.45 25.04 -31.11
C LYS A 603 15.62 26.08 -30.37
N GLY A 604 14.39 25.74 -30.00
CA GLY A 604 13.54 26.61 -29.16
C GLY A 604 13.11 27.92 -29.81
N LEU A 605 13.06 27.99 -31.15
CA LEU A 605 12.59 29.19 -31.88
C LEU A 605 11.19 29.62 -31.42
N LYS A 606 10.98 30.94 -31.28
CA LYS A 606 9.66 31.50 -30.93
C LYS A 606 8.67 31.46 -32.09
N THR A 607 9.17 31.70 -33.29
CA THR A 607 8.43 31.80 -34.55
C THR A 607 9.01 30.80 -35.55
N ALA A 608 8.15 30.28 -36.44
CA ALA A 608 8.63 29.46 -37.55
C ALA A 608 9.49 30.33 -38.48
N LYS A 609 10.35 29.70 -39.27
CA LYS A 609 11.19 30.40 -40.26
C LYS A 609 10.95 29.86 -41.65
N GLN A 610 11.11 30.73 -42.65
CA GLN A 610 11.31 30.35 -44.03
C GLN A 610 12.75 30.68 -44.42
N VAL A 611 13.41 29.74 -45.08
CA VAL A 611 14.72 29.90 -45.71
C VAL A 611 14.59 29.69 -47.21
N THR A 612 15.27 30.51 -47.99
CA THR A 612 15.19 30.45 -49.46
C THR A 612 16.57 30.49 -50.07
N LEU A 613 16.91 29.45 -50.84
CA LEU A 613 18.09 29.40 -51.69
C LEU A 613 17.74 30.04 -53.03
N LEU A 614 18.46 31.10 -53.41
CA LEU A 614 18.30 31.81 -54.67
C LEU A 614 19.52 31.57 -55.56
N ILE A 615 19.30 31.03 -56.75
CA ILE A 615 20.32 30.69 -57.74
C ILE A 615 20.09 31.53 -59.00
N PRO A 616 20.81 32.66 -59.16
CA PRO A 616 20.69 33.50 -60.35
C PRO A 616 21.21 32.82 -61.61
N GLY A 617 20.71 33.25 -62.76
CA GLY A 617 21.26 32.87 -64.06
C GLY A 617 20.57 33.59 -65.20
N LYS A 618 20.59 32.96 -66.37
CA LYS A 618 19.95 33.46 -67.59
C LYS A 618 19.37 32.33 -68.42
N ALA A 619 18.33 32.65 -69.20
CA ALA A 619 17.85 31.77 -70.24
C ALA A 619 18.91 31.68 -71.36
N ALA A 620 19.23 30.48 -71.81
CA ALA A 620 20.32 30.23 -72.76
C ALA A 620 19.91 29.24 -73.86
N TYR A 621 19.23 29.74 -74.88
CA TYR A 621 18.77 28.97 -76.04
C TYR A 621 19.80 28.92 -77.18
N ALA A 622 20.59 29.99 -77.36
CA ALA A 622 21.38 30.21 -78.58
C ALA A 622 22.77 29.56 -78.59
N ASN A 623 23.41 29.38 -77.42
CA ASN A 623 24.85 29.08 -77.36
C ASN A 623 25.22 27.60 -77.18
N GLY A 624 24.27 26.68 -77.01
CA GLY A 624 24.62 25.27 -76.76
C GLY A 624 23.50 24.30 -77.06
N LYS A 625 23.27 23.92 -78.33
CA LYS A 625 22.26 22.91 -78.76
C LYS A 625 20.82 23.06 -78.22
N GLY A 626 20.53 24.04 -77.37
CA GLY A 626 19.28 24.22 -76.63
C GLY A 626 18.11 24.48 -77.56
N ALA A 627 18.26 25.34 -78.57
CA ALA A 627 17.28 25.48 -79.63
C ALA A 627 16.99 24.16 -80.39
N GLY A 628 17.97 23.24 -80.48
CA GLY A 628 17.80 21.89 -81.01
C GLY A 628 16.98 20.99 -80.10
N GLN A 629 17.37 20.87 -78.84
CA GLN A 629 16.65 20.07 -77.84
C GLN A 629 15.23 20.59 -77.59
N VAL A 630 15.04 21.91 -77.53
CA VAL A 630 13.73 22.57 -77.49
C VAL A 630 12.89 22.15 -78.70
N ARG A 631 13.44 22.19 -79.91
CA ARG A 631 12.74 21.74 -81.12
C ARG A 631 12.34 20.27 -81.03
N ASP A 632 13.22 19.40 -80.52
CA ASP A 632 12.95 17.96 -80.37
C ASP A 632 11.87 17.72 -79.30
N ASP A 633 11.95 18.39 -78.16
CA ASP A 633 10.97 18.32 -77.06
C ASP A 633 9.58 18.80 -77.50
N PHE A 634 9.52 19.76 -78.44
CA PHE A 634 8.29 20.32 -79.00
C PHE A 634 7.89 19.72 -80.37
N GLY A 635 8.65 18.75 -80.90
CA GLY A 635 8.39 18.12 -82.20
C GLY A 635 8.38 19.09 -83.39
N LYS A 636 9.22 20.13 -83.40
CA LYS A 636 9.25 21.19 -84.42
C LYS A 636 10.47 21.07 -85.34
N GLN A 637 10.24 21.22 -86.65
CA GLN A 637 11.33 21.32 -87.63
C GLN A 637 11.98 22.71 -87.64
N ALA A 638 13.27 22.77 -88.00
CA ALA A 638 14.09 23.99 -87.94
C ALA A 638 13.58 25.17 -88.80
N SER A 639 12.74 24.92 -89.81
CA SER A 639 12.23 25.90 -90.77
C SER A 639 11.03 26.73 -90.28
N ASN A 640 10.46 26.45 -89.11
CA ASN A 640 9.21 27.06 -88.63
C ASN A 640 9.39 28.28 -87.70
N VAL A 641 10.58 28.87 -87.63
CA VAL A 641 10.87 29.92 -86.63
C VAL A 641 10.94 31.31 -87.27
N LYS A 642 9.83 32.05 -87.20
CA LYS A 642 9.80 33.51 -87.29
C LYS A 642 8.96 34.04 -86.13
N VAL A 643 9.63 34.61 -85.13
CA VAL A 643 9.08 35.48 -84.07
C VAL A 643 8.00 34.83 -83.18
N PHE A 644 8.29 34.66 -81.89
CA PHE A 644 7.24 34.44 -80.89
C PHE A 644 6.49 35.77 -80.65
N SER A 645 5.22 35.84 -81.07
CA SER A 645 4.29 36.95 -80.82
C SER A 645 2.85 36.42 -80.75
N MET A 646 2.09 36.80 -79.70
CA MET A 646 0.71 36.36 -79.41
C MET A 646 -0.36 37.06 -80.27
N SER A 647 -1.39 36.33 -80.73
CA SER A 647 -2.80 36.77 -80.67
C SER A 647 -3.81 35.73 -81.20
N SER A 648 -4.99 35.72 -80.58
CA SER A 648 -6.29 35.10 -80.93
C SER A 648 -6.71 33.78 -80.25
N ILE A 649 -7.69 33.90 -79.35
CA ILE A 649 -8.55 32.82 -78.81
C ILE A 649 -9.85 32.82 -79.64
N PRO A 650 -10.42 31.64 -79.96
CA PRO A 650 -11.87 31.49 -79.76
C PRO A 650 -12.30 30.23 -78.98
N THR A 651 -13.40 30.44 -78.26
CA THR A 651 -14.18 29.60 -77.35
C THR A 651 -14.75 28.32 -77.98
N ALA A 652 -14.39 27.13 -77.50
CA ALA A 652 -15.20 25.91 -77.68
C ALA A 652 -14.87 24.78 -76.68
N ILE A 653 -15.92 24.37 -75.94
CA ILE A 653 -16.16 23.04 -75.36
C ILE A 653 -15.62 22.77 -73.94
N ARG A 654 -16.40 23.31 -72.99
CA ARG A 654 -16.87 22.59 -71.80
C ARG A 654 -17.54 21.27 -72.22
N SER A 655 -17.01 20.12 -71.80
CA SER A 655 -17.74 18.94 -71.28
C SER A 655 -16.93 17.65 -71.46
N ARG A 656 -16.63 16.98 -70.33
CA ARG A 656 -16.59 15.51 -70.11
C ARG A 656 -15.75 15.21 -68.87
N ILE A 657 -16.35 15.49 -67.71
CA ILE A 657 -16.03 14.84 -66.44
C ILE A 657 -17.25 13.96 -66.15
N ARG A 658 -17.06 12.64 -66.08
CA ARG A 658 -17.87 11.76 -65.23
C ARG A 658 -17.25 10.36 -65.10
N ARG A 659 -17.13 9.96 -63.82
CA ARG A 659 -16.95 8.62 -63.22
C ARG A 659 -15.52 8.19 -62.85
N CYS A 660 -15.24 8.31 -61.54
CA CYS A 660 -14.45 7.35 -60.76
C CYS A 660 -15.10 5.94 -60.81
N PRO A 661 -14.38 4.91 -60.34
CA PRO A 661 -14.76 4.43 -59.00
C PRO A 661 -13.59 4.12 -58.06
N THR A 662 -13.86 4.42 -56.79
CA THR A 662 -13.26 3.91 -55.56
C THR A 662 -13.50 2.40 -55.38
N SER A 663 -12.53 1.66 -54.83
CA SER A 663 -12.72 0.80 -53.62
C SER A 663 -11.53 -0.13 -53.37
N ASN A 664 -11.14 -0.18 -52.10
CA ASN A 664 -10.41 -1.28 -51.47
C ASN A 664 -11.14 -2.61 -51.61
N SER A 665 -10.43 -3.66 -52.03
CA SER A 665 -10.62 -5.05 -51.58
C SER A 665 -9.43 -5.91 -52.02
N ARG A 666 -8.74 -6.53 -51.05
CA ARG A 666 -7.81 -7.66 -51.26
C ARG A 666 -8.58 -8.87 -51.82
N PRO A 667 -7.88 -9.78 -52.51
CA PRO A 667 -7.75 -11.12 -51.95
C PRO A 667 -6.32 -11.71 -51.98
N SER A 668 -6.19 -12.75 -51.18
CA SER A 668 -5.05 -13.57 -50.81
C SER A 668 -4.43 -14.45 -51.90
N GLY A 669 -3.15 -14.78 -51.70
CA GLY A 669 -2.55 -16.06 -52.09
C GLY A 669 -1.49 -15.94 -53.19
N PHE A 670 -0.22 -15.96 -52.81
CA PHE A 670 0.78 -16.88 -53.38
C PHE A 670 2.04 -16.86 -52.51
N ASP A 671 2.40 -18.07 -52.08
CA ASP A 671 3.54 -18.44 -51.26
C ASP A 671 4.77 -18.63 -52.16
N THR A 672 5.93 -18.13 -51.76
CA THR A 672 7.23 -18.75 -52.05
C THR A 672 8.29 -18.24 -51.08
N THR A 673 8.89 -19.22 -50.42
CA THR A 673 9.97 -19.19 -49.45
C THR A 673 11.31 -18.75 -50.07
N PHE A 674 12.07 -17.92 -49.34
CA PHE A 674 13.53 -18.02 -49.29
C PHE A 674 14.02 -17.61 -47.90
N SER A 675 14.82 -18.49 -47.30
CA SER A 675 15.41 -18.40 -45.97
C SER A 675 16.87 -17.92 -46.07
N SER A 676 17.29 -16.98 -45.22
CA SER A 676 18.51 -17.10 -44.39
C SER A 676 18.72 -15.86 -43.49
N THR A 677 19.25 -16.13 -42.30
CA THR A 677 19.36 -15.33 -41.06
C THR A 677 20.55 -14.32 -41.07
N PRO A 678 20.75 -13.50 -40.00
CA PRO A 678 21.21 -12.11 -40.10
C PRO A 678 22.74 -11.95 -39.97
N THR A 679 23.26 -10.78 -40.36
CA THR A 679 24.57 -10.31 -39.92
C THR A 679 24.47 -8.88 -39.41
N VAL A 680 24.78 -8.72 -38.12
CA VAL A 680 24.87 -7.46 -37.40
C VAL A 680 26.03 -6.65 -37.97
N ALA A 681 25.73 -5.45 -38.49
CA ALA A 681 26.73 -4.44 -38.80
C ALA A 681 26.46 -3.22 -37.91
N LYS A 682 27.49 -2.80 -37.17
CA LYS A 682 27.54 -1.55 -36.39
C LYS A 682 27.04 -0.38 -37.23
N VAL A 683 26.05 0.35 -36.70
CA VAL A 683 25.60 1.61 -37.28
C VAL A 683 26.52 2.72 -36.76
N GLU A 684 27.45 3.17 -37.60
CA GLU A 684 28.16 4.43 -37.41
C GLU A 684 27.19 5.60 -37.65
N LYS A 685 27.21 6.56 -36.71
CA LYS A 685 26.34 7.73 -36.67
C LYS A 685 26.65 8.69 -37.83
N GLY A 686 25.62 9.13 -38.54
CA GLY A 686 25.70 10.26 -39.46
C GLY A 686 24.36 10.54 -40.14
N VAL A 687 23.91 11.80 -40.10
CA VAL A 687 22.71 12.29 -40.79
C VAL A 687 23.11 12.91 -42.13
N ALA A 688 22.48 12.47 -43.22
CA ALA A 688 22.59 13.06 -44.55
C ALA A 688 21.22 13.59 -44.99
N LEU A 689 21.20 14.85 -45.43
CA LEU A 689 20.02 15.59 -45.86
C LEU A 689 20.05 15.70 -47.38
N VAL A 690 19.08 15.07 -48.07
CA VAL A 690 18.95 15.16 -49.54
C VAL A 690 17.51 15.41 -49.92
N VAL A 691 17.27 16.56 -50.55
CA VAL A 691 16.01 16.93 -51.21
C VAL A 691 15.96 16.22 -52.58
N ARG A 692 14.89 15.48 -52.88
CA ARG A 692 14.60 14.96 -54.24
C ARG A 692 13.14 15.27 -54.60
N ARG A 693 12.90 16.12 -55.60
CA ARG A 693 12.82 15.81 -57.05
C ARG A 693 11.67 14.85 -57.35
N ASP A 694 10.56 15.39 -57.84
CA ASP A 694 9.81 14.85 -59.00
C ASP A 694 8.44 15.53 -59.14
N LYS A 695 8.38 16.74 -59.73
CA LYS A 695 7.15 17.29 -60.34
C LYS A 695 7.37 18.53 -61.20
N TYR A 696 8.44 19.28 -60.93
CA TYR A 696 8.71 20.57 -61.55
C TYR A 696 9.02 20.53 -63.05
N PHE A 697 9.28 19.34 -63.62
CA PHE A 697 9.50 19.18 -65.07
C PHE A 697 8.23 19.10 -65.90
N SER A 698 7.05 18.96 -65.27
CA SER A 698 5.79 19.02 -66.02
C SER A 698 5.38 20.45 -66.37
N ALA A 699 5.90 21.44 -65.65
CA ALA A 699 5.56 22.87 -65.68
C ALA A 699 6.00 23.61 -66.94
N LEU A 700 7.32 23.65 -67.17
CA LEU A 700 7.91 24.21 -68.38
C LEU A 700 7.42 23.46 -69.62
N ARG A 701 7.12 22.16 -69.47
CA ARG A 701 6.43 21.35 -70.50
C ARG A 701 4.96 21.70 -70.68
N ALA A 702 4.29 22.23 -69.65
CA ALA A 702 2.85 22.48 -69.63
C ALA A 702 2.46 23.87 -70.14
N THR A 703 3.30 24.88 -69.96
CA THR A 703 3.06 26.23 -70.50
C THR A 703 3.07 26.24 -72.04
N PHE A 704 3.71 25.25 -72.67
CA PHE A 704 3.59 24.99 -74.11
C PHE A 704 2.55 23.91 -74.49
N LYS A 705 1.86 23.29 -73.52
CA LYS A 705 0.82 22.25 -73.76
C LYS A 705 -0.57 22.80 -74.09
N THR A 706 -0.74 24.09 -74.37
CA THR A 706 -1.93 24.56 -75.11
C THR A 706 -1.83 24.21 -76.62
N PHE A 707 -1.27 23.04 -76.92
CA PHE A 707 -1.23 22.45 -78.25
C PHE A 707 -1.17 20.91 -78.11
N VAL A 708 -2.35 20.29 -78.10
CA VAL A 708 -2.64 18.88 -78.46
C VAL A 708 -2.47 17.77 -77.38
N ARG A 709 -3.61 17.13 -77.05
CA ARG A 709 -3.84 15.82 -76.38
C ARG A 709 -3.45 14.68 -77.37
N SER A 710 -2.95 13.48 -77.06
CA SER A 710 -3.23 12.52 -75.97
C SER A 710 -2.32 11.26 -76.02
N VAL A 711 -2.25 10.53 -74.90
CA VAL A 711 -1.92 9.09 -74.69
C VAL A 711 -0.48 8.61 -74.94
N PHE A 712 0.29 8.33 -73.87
CA PHE A 712 0.62 6.97 -73.39
C PHE A 712 1.53 7.01 -72.15
N GLU A 713 1.32 5.99 -71.30
CA GLU A 713 1.94 5.70 -70.01
C GLU A 713 3.34 5.06 -70.11
N SER A 714 3.97 4.95 -68.93
CA SER A 714 5.04 4.02 -68.55
C SER A 714 6.44 4.48 -68.96
N SER A 715 7.45 4.55 -68.09
CA SER A 715 7.86 3.53 -67.13
C SER A 715 8.91 4.10 -66.15
N ALA A 716 8.89 3.60 -64.90
CA ALA A 716 10.04 3.23 -64.04
C ALA A 716 11.15 4.27 -63.73
N ARG A 717 11.74 4.40 -62.54
CA ARG A 717 11.80 3.66 -61.26
C ARG A 717 12.59 4.60 -60.33
N PHE A 718 12.24 4.69 -59.04
CA PHE A 718 13.10 5.34 -58.05
C PHE A 718 13.52 4.36 -56.95
N PHE A 719 14.74 4.55 -56.49
CA PHE A 719 15.43 3.69 -55.56
C PHE A 719 16.02 4.52 -54.40
N VAL A 720 15.93 3.86 -53.24
CA VAL A 720 16.73 3.90 -52.00
C VAL A 720 16.58 5.06 -51.00
N THR A 721 16.00 4.65 -49.86
CA THR A 721 16.47 4.68 -48.45
C THR A 721 16.77 5.98 -47.72
N ALA A 722 16.39 5.95 -46.45
CA ALA A 722 17.15 6.62 -45.40
C ALA A 722 17.15 5.75 -44.13
N ALA A 723 18.24 5.81 -43.37
CA ALA A 723 18.31 5.48 -41.95
C ALA A 723 18.23 6.82 -41.22
#